data_AF-D2BTI2-F1
#
_entry.id   AF-D2BTI2-F1
#
_cell.length_a   1.000
_cell.length_b   1.000
_cell.length_c   1.000
_cell.angle_alpha   90.00
_cell.angle_beta   90.00
_cell.angle_gamma   90.00
#
_symmetry.space_group_name_H-M   'P 1'
#
loop_
_entity.id
_entity.type
_entity.pdbx_description
1 polymer ?
#
loop_
_entity_poly.entity_id
_entity_poly.type
_entity_poly.pdbx_seq_one_letter_code
_entity_poly.pdbx_strand_id
1 'polypeptide(L)'
;MSQDKLYIEKELSWLSFNERVLQEASDKTNPLIERMRFLGIYSSNLDEFYKVRFADLKRRILINEEQGSDGELRQLLGKIQARVLKTDQQFDNLYNELLLEMARNQIFLVNERQVSSNQQIWLREYFRQNLRPHITPILILPETNLVEFLKDDYTYLAVEIIRGEKTDYALLEIPSDKVPRFVDLPPEAPHRRKTMILIDNILRYCLDDIFRGFFDFDALNAYSMKMTRDAEYDLVTEMESSLLELMSSSLKQRLTAKPVRFVYQRDMPDAMVECLLHKLGISSYDSVIPGGRYHNFKDFIGFPNIGRANLVNKPLPRLRHHWFSQFRNGFDAIRHRDVLLYYPYHTFEHVLELLRQASFDPSVLSIRINIYRVAKDSRIINSMIHAAHNGKKVTVVVELQARFDEEANIHWAKRLTEAGVHVIFSVPGLKIHAKLFLISRKEGDNIVRYAHIGTGNFNEKTARLYTDYSLLTADERITNEVRRVFNFIENPYRPVSFHHLLVSPQNSRDRLYQMIDQEIANAQAGQEAKITLKINNLVDKGLVDRLYAASGAGVKINLLVRGMCSLIPELPGISDNIRVISLLDRYLEHDRVYVFHNGGDHKVFLSSADWMTRNIDYRIEVAVEVLDDRLKERVLNILDILFSDTVKARVVDKELSNRYVTRGNRRKVRAQNAIYDYIKALEQPGEQA
;
A
#
# COMPACT_ATOMS: atom_id res chain seq x y z
N MET A 1 -27.81 28.52 -4.73
CA MET A 1 -27.71 27.63 -3.55
C MET A 1 -26.82 26.47 -3.96
N SER A 2 -25.65 26.29 -3.34
CA SER A 2 -24.83 25.12 -3.63
C SER A 2 -25.59 23.88 -3.14
N GLN A 3 -25.93 22.95 -4.04
CA GLN A 3 -26.37 21.62 -3.62
C GLN A 3 -25.30 21.05 -2.70
N ASP A 4 -25.66 20.73 -1.45
CA ASP A 4 -24.71 20.16 -0.50
C ASP A 4 -24.22 18.81 -1.01
N LYS A 5 -22.90 18.63 -1.05
CA LYS A 5 -22.30 17.37 -1.48
C LYS A 5 -22.64 16.26 -0.49
N LEU A 6 -23.21 15.16 -1.00
CA LEU A 6 -23.53 13.95 -0.24
C LEU A 6 -22.35 12.98 -0.09
N TYR A 7 -21.33 13.11 -0.96
CA TYR A 7 -20.12 12.28 -0.95
C TYR A 7 -18.86 13.11 -1.19
N ILE A 8 -17.74 12.59 -0.71
CA ILE A 8 -16.39 13.08 -1.01
C ILE A 8 -15.82 12.28 -2.19
N GLU A 9 -15.20 13.00 -3.14
CA GLU A 9 -14.47 12.37 -4.24
C GLU A 9 -13.33 11.51 -3.70
N LYS A 10 -13.25 10.25 -4.15
CA LYS A 10 -12.28 9.27 -3.62
C LYS A 10 -10.83 9.75 -3.79
N GLU A 11 -10.51 10.49 -4.84
CA GLU A 11 -9.19 11.07 -5.09
C GLU A 11 -8.82 12.13 -4.05
N LEU A 12 -9.76 13.02 -3.69
CA LEU A 12 -9.52 14.04 -2.65
C LEU A 12 -9.40 13.39 -1.27
N SER A 13 -10.22 12.39 -0.99
CA SER A 13 -10.14 11.58 0.23
C SER A 13 -8.78 10.85 0.33
N TRP A 14 -8.26 10.35 -0.80
CA TRP A 14 -6.93 9.76 -0.87
C TRP A 14 -5.82 10.78 -0.60
N LEU A 15 -5.89 11.99 -1.15
CA LEU A 15 -4.91 13.04 -0.87
C LEU A 15 -4.90 13.41 0.62
N SER A 16 -6.08 13.47 1.25
CA SER A 16 -6.22 13.66 2.69
C SER A 16 -5.62 12.49 3.50
N PHE A 17 -5.71 11.26 3.00
CA PHE A 17 -4.96 10.13 3.56
C PHE A 17 -3.44 10.36 3.49
N ASN A 18 -2.91 10.75 2.34
CA ASN A 18 -1.47 10.95 2.24
C ASN A 18 -1.00 12.17 3.08
N GLU A 19 -1.85 13.17 3.28
CA GLU A 19 -1.56 14.26 4.22
C GLU A 19 -1.46 13.77 5.68
N ARG A 20 -2.24 12.77 6.09
CA ARG A 20 -2.04 12.10 7.40
C ARG A 20 -0.68 11.40 7.49
N VAL A 21 -0.14 10.88 6.38
CA VAL A 21 1.25 10.36 6.33
C VAL A 21 2.25 11.49 6.55
N LEU A 22 2.01 12.66 5.95
CA LEU A 22 2.85 13.84 6.18
C LEU A 22 2.77 14.34 7.64
N GLN A 23 1.62 14.20 8.29
CA GLN A 23 1.48 14.49 9.72
C GLN A 23 2.37 13.58 10.59
N GLU A 24 2.60 12.32 10.20
CA GLU A 24 3.54 11.45 10.93
C GLU A 24 5.00 11.92 10.78
N ALA A 25 5.34 12.54 9.65
CA ALA A 25 6.65 13.18 9.45
C ALA A 25 6.80 14.48 10.26
N SER A 26 5.70 15.18 10.59
CA SER A 26 5.75 16.39 11.43
C SER A 26 5.60 16.12 12.92
N ASP A 27 5.03 14.98 13.31
CA ASP A 27 4.80 14.61 14.72
C ASP A 27 6.12 14.37 15.48
N LYS A 28 6.49 15.31 16.34
CA LYS A 28 7.72 15.26 17.16
C LYS A 28 7.73 14.13 18.19
N THR A 29 6.60 13.46 18.44
CA THR A 29 6.58 12.25 19.28
C THR A 29 7.15 11.03 18.56
N ASN A 30 7.28 11.09 17.23
CA ASN A 30 7.99 10.09 16.44
C ASN A 30 9.52 10.38 16.43
N PRO A 31 10.35 9.33 16.48
CA PRO A 31 11.79 9.48 16.34
C PRO A 31 12.19 10.14 15.02
N LEU A 32 13.28 10.93 15.04
CA LEU A 32 13.69 11.80 13.94
C LEU A 32 13.90 11.06 12.61
N ILE A 33 14.58 9.90 12.62
CA ILE A 33 14.82 9.13 11.39
C ILE A 33 13.52 8.51 10.86
N GLU A 34 12.58 8.16 11.73
CA GLU A 34 11.28 7.65 11.30
C GLU A 34 10.47 8.74 10.62
N ARG A 35 10.57 9.99 11.09
CA ARG A 35 9.99 11.16 10.40
C ARG A 35 10.59 11.37 9.01
N MET A 36 11.91 11.23 8.86
CA MET A 36 12.56 11.26 7.54
C MET A 36 12.04 10.15 6.62
N ARG A 37 11.83 8.94 7.16
CA ARG A 37 11.25 7.82 6.40
C ARG A 37 9.80 8.06 6.02
N PHE A 38 9.01 8.70 6.85
CA PHE A 38 7.64 9.10 6.52
C PHE A 38 7.57 10.09 5.36
N LEU A 39 8.54 11.00 5.20
CA LEU A 39 8.65 11.82 3.97
C LEU A 39 8.85 10.93 2.72
N GLY A 40 9.65 9.87 2.84
CA GLY A 40 9.81 8.90 1.77
C GLY A 40 8.52 8.11 1.48
N ILE A 41 7.80 7.68 2.51
CA ILE A 41 6.50 6.99 2.36
C ILE A 41 5.50 7.93 1.67
N TYR A 42 5.41 9.18 2.10
CA TYR A 42 4.55 10.20 1.49
C TYR A 42 4.83 10.36 -0.01
N SER A 43 6.11 10.49 -0.38
CA SER A 43 6.52 10.63 -1.79
C SER A 43 6.22 9.37 -2.60
N SER A 44 6.52 8.18 -2.07
CA SER A 44 6.21 6.92 -2.74
C SER A 44 4.72 6.72 -2.98
N ASN A 45 3.89 7.09 -2.01
CA ASN A 45 2.44 7.03 -2.13
C ASN A 45 1.95 8.01 -3.22
N LEU A 46 2.49 9.23 -3.25
CA LEU A 46 2.12 10.24 -4.24
C LEU A 46 2.49 9.80 -5.65
N ASP A 47 3.65 9.16 -5.82
CA ASP A 47 4.05 8.53 -7.08
C ASP A 47 3.02 7.49 -7.54
N GLU A 48 2.61 6.57 -6.66
CA GLU A 48 1.56 5.58 -6.95
C GLU A 48 0.21 6.25 -7.32
N PHE A 49 -0.15 7.33 -6.63
CA PHE A 49 -1.37 8.08 -6.94
C PHE A 49 -1.35 8.62 -8.37
N TYR A 50 -0.25 9.21 -8.81
CA TYR A 50 -0.15 9.70 -10.19
C TYR A 50 -0.16 8.56 -11.21
N LYS A 51 0.59 7.48 -10.95
CA LYS A 51 0.65 6.31 -11.84
C LYS A 51 -0.70 5.64 -12.05
N VAL A 52 -1.53 5.55 -11.00
CA VAL A 52 -2.74 4.74 -11.02
C VAL A 52 -4.00 5.59 -11.04
N ARG A 53 -4.17 6.44 -10.03
CA ARG A 53 -5.45 7.11 -9.75
C ARG A 53 -5.64 8.36 -10.60
N PHE A 54 -4.61 9.18 -10.69
CA PHE A 54 -4.64 10.37 -11.54
C PHE A 54 -4.74 9.96 -13.01
N ALA A 55 -4.01 8.93 -13.42
CA ALA A 55 -4.11 8.39 -14.77
C ALA A 55 -5.53 7.85 -15.07
N ASP A 56 -6.15 7.11 -14.13
CA ASP A 56 -7.55 6.68 -14.25
C ASP A 56 -8.52 7.87 -14.40
N LEU A 57 -8.36 8.91 -13.59
CA LEU A 57 -9.16 10.13 -13.69
C LEU A 57 -8.98 10.82 -15.05
N LYS A 58 -7.74 10.94 -15.53
CA LYS A 58 -7.41 11.50 -16.85
C LYS A 58 -8.10 10.72 -17.96
N ARG A 59 -8.09 9.38 -17.89
CA ARG A 59 -8.78 8.53 -18.86
C ARG A 59 -10.29 8.78 -18.85
N ARG A 60 -10.92 8.87 -17.67
CA ARG A 60 -12.35 9.20 -17.55
C ARG A 60 -12.69 10.56 -18.15
N ILE A 61 -11.82 11.56 -17.99
CA ILE A 61 -11.98 12.87 -18.63
C ILE A 61 -11.98 12.71 -20.15
N LEU A 62 -10.98 12.02 -20.71
CA LEU A 62 -10.89 11.81 -22.16
C LEU A 62 -12.08 11.04 -22.74
N ILE A 63 -12.61 10.06 -22.01
CA ILE A 63 -13.78 9.27 -22.40
C ILE A 63 -15.05 10.15 -22.39
N ASN A 64 -15.24 10.96 -21.35
CA ASN A 64 -16.43 11.81 -21.21
C ASN A 64 -16.38 13.06 -22.10
N GLU A 65 -15.20 13.52 -22.51
CA GLU A 65 -15.02 14.58 -23.50
C GLU A 65 -15.66 14.20 -24.85
N GLU A 66 -15.51 12.95 -25.30
CA GLU A 66 -16.18 12.48 -26.52
C GLU A 66 -17.72 12.47 -26.40
N GLN A 67 -18.25 12.44 -25.18
CA GLN A 67 -19.69 12.43 -24.88
C GLN A 67 -20.25 13.81 -24.49
N GLY A 68 -19.42 14.86 -24.42
CA GLY A 68 -19.84 16.24 -24.14
C GLY A 68 -20.13 16.56 -22.66
N SER A 69 -19.60 15.80 -21.70
CA SER A 69 -19.89 15.97 -20.25
C SER A 69 -18.65 15.87 -19.35
N ASP A 70 -17.71 16.81 -19.46
CA ASP A 70 -16.40 16.75 -18.79
C ASP A 70 -16.19 17.79 -17.66
N GLY A 71 -17.08 18.77 -17.52
CA GLY A 71 -16.89 19.96 -16.68
C GLY A 71 -16.61 19.65 -15.20
N GLU A 72 -17.32 18.68 -14.60
CA GLU A 72 -17.13 18.30 -13.20
C GLU A 72 -15.77 17.62 -12.95
N LEU A 73 -15.34 16.77 -13.88
CA LEU A 73 -14.06 16.06 -13.78
C LEU A 73 -12.88 17.01 -13.93
N ARG A 74 -12.99 18.03 -14.80
CA ARG A 74 -11.98 19.10 -14.90
C ARG A 74 -11.88 19.92 -13.62
N GLN A 75 -13.01 20.24 -12.98
CA GLN A 75 -12.99 20.90 -11.67
C GLN A 75 -12.34 20.03 -10.60
N LEU A 76 -12.57 18.72 -10.61
CA LEU A 76 -11.89 17.77 -9.71
C LEU A 76 -10.38 17.77 -9.95
N LEU A 77 -9.94 17.74 -11.21
CA LEU A 77 -8.52 17.81 -11.57
C LEU A 77 -7.85 19.07 -10.99
N GLY A 78 -8.50 20.24 -11.13
CA GLY A 78 -8.02 21.49 -10.55
C GLY A 78 -7.92 21.44 -9.02
N LYS A 79 -8.90 20.83 -8.34
CA LYS A 79 -8.88 20.63 -6.88
C LYS A 79 -7.74 19.71 -6.43
N ILE A 80 -7.49 18.63 -7.19
CA ILE A 80 -6.38 17.70 -6.95
C ILE A 80 -5.04 18.45 -7.07
N GLN A 81 -4.81 19.16 -8.17
CA GLN A 81 -3.58 19.91 -8.39
C GLN A 81 -3.36 20.97 -7.29
N ALA A 82 -4.40 21.74 -6.95
CA ALA A 82 -4.31 22.73 -5.88
C ALA A 82 -3.95 22.12 -4.51
N ARG A 83 -4.53 20.96 -4.15
CA ARG A 83 -4.20 20.27 -2.89
C ARG A 83 -2.79 19.69 -2.92
N VAL A 84 -2.35 19.13 -4.05
CA VAL A 84 -0.98 18.62 -4.20
C VAL A 84 0.04 19.75 -4.05
N LEU A 85 -0.12 20.87 -4.76
CA LEU A 85 0.77 22.03 -4.65
C LEU A 85 0.86 22.56 -3.22
N LYS A 86 -0.28 22.67 -2.51
CA LYS A 86 -0.30 23.07 -1.10
C LYS A 86 0.49 22.10 -0.21
N THR A 87 0.33 20.80 -0.44
CA THR A 87 0.99 19.77 0.37
C THR A 87 2.49 19.66 0.05
N ASP A 88 2.88 19.92 -1.20
CA ASP A 88 4.29 19.99 -1.63
C ASP A 88 5.04 21.13 -0.93
N GLN A 89 4.41 22.30 -0.80
CA GLN A 89 4.98 23.41 -0.03
C GLN A 89 5.15 23.06 1.46
N GLN A 90 4.19 22.33 2.04
CA GLN A 90 4.31 21.84 3.42
C GLN A 90 5.43 20.80 3.56
N PHE A 91 5.58 19.92 2.56
CA PHE A 91 6.64 18.93 2.49
C PHE A 91 8.02 19.59 2.48
N ASP A 92 8.24 20.59 1.62
CA ASP A 92 9.51 21.33 1.55
C ASP A 92 9.88 21.97 2.89
N ASN A 93 8.91 22.64 3.53
CA ASN A 93 9.11 23.29 4.83
C ASN A 93 9.48 22.27 5.91
N LEU A 94 8.77 21.15 5.95
CA LEU A 94 9.01 20.07 6.91
C LEU A 94 10.37 19.40 6.67
N TYR A 95 10.74 19.15 5.41
CA TYR A 95 12.05 18.60 5.07
C TYR A 95 13.17 19.51 5.58
N ASN A 96 13.10 20.82 5.35
CA ASN A 96 14.08 21.78 5.86
C ASN A 96 14.13 21.81 7.39
N GLU A 97 12.97 21.74 8.06
CA GLU A 97 12.91 21.64 9.52
C GLU A 97 13.62 20.38 10.04
N LEU A 98 13.40 19.24 9.38
CA LEU A 98 14.05 17.98 9.74
C LEU A 98 15.56 18.00 9.46
N LEU A 99 16.03 18.66 8.39
CA LEU A 99 17.47 18.87 8.15
C LEU A 99 18.11 19.65 9.31
N LEU A 100 17.47 20.72 9.79
CA LEU A 100 17.95 21.51 10.93
C LEU A 100 17.95 20.67 12.23
N GLU A 101 16.91 19.86 12.43
CA GLU A 101 16.83 18.98 13.60
C GLU A 101 17.88 17.85 13.56
N MET A 102 18.19 17.31 12.38
CA MET A 102 19.31 16.38 12.17
C MET A 102 20.64 17.03 12.51
N ALA A 103 20.87 18.27 12.08
CA ALA A 103 22.09 19.01 12.39
C ALA A 103 22.29 19.19 13.91
N ARG A 104 21.20 19.48 14.66
CA ARG A 104 21.23 19.52 16.14
C ARG A 104 21.63 18.17 16.74
N ASN A 105 21.26 17.07 16.10
CA ASN A 105 21.65 15.70 16.45
C ASN A 105 23.00 15.26 15.85
N GLN A 106 23.82 16.20 15.34
CA GLN A 106 25.14 15.97 14.75
C GLN A 106 25.14 15.16 13.44
N ILE A 107 23.99 15.11 12.76
CA ILE A 107 23.81 14.47 11.45
C ILE A 107 23.64 15.57 10.41
N PHE A 108 24.52 15.62 9.43
CA PHE A 108 24.53 16.66 8.41
C PHE A 108 24.32 16.04 7.04
N LEU A 109 23.19 16.34 6.41
CA LEU A 109 22.97 16.03 4.99
C LEU A 109 23.33 17.28 4.18
N VAL A 110 24.52 17.26 3.59
CA VAL A 110 25.10 18.42 2.88
C VAL A 110 24.94 18.31 1.38
N ASN A 111 25.15 19.43 0.68
CA ASN A 111 25.22 19.49 -0.78
C ASN A 111 26.66 19.77 -1.27
N GLU A 112 26.85 19.77 -2.58
CA GLU A 112 28.15 19.97 -3.24
C GLU A 112 28.79 21.35 -3.00
N ARG A 113 28.02 22.33 -2.54
CA ARG A 113 28.52 23.68 -2.21
C ARG A 113 28.99 23.78 -0.75
N GLN A 114 28.76 22.74 0.04
CA GLN A 114 29.01 22.69 1.47
C GLN A 114 30.12 21.68 1.85
N VAL A 115 30.76 21.06 0.86
CA VAL A 115 31.86 20.12 1.06
C VAL A 115 33.20 20.84 1.13
N SER A 116 34.05 20.40 2.04
CA SER A 116 35.40 20.96 2.21
C SER A 116 36.35 20.57 1.07
N SER A 117 37.50 21.23 0.98
CA SER A 117 38.55 20.88 0.01
C SER A 117 39.01 19.42 0.12
N ASN A 118 39.07 18.85 1.33
CA ASN A 118 39.44 17.45 1.50
C ASN A 118 38.33 16.50 1.04
N GLN A 119 37.08 16.80 1.39
CA GLN A 119 35.92 16.04 0.95
C GLN A 119 35.73 16.12 -0.57
N GLN A 120 36.07 17.25 -1.18
CA GLN A 120 36.06 17.45 -2.63
C GLN A 120 37.02 16.51 -3.36
N ILE A 121 38.26 16.38 -2.87
CA ILE A 121 39.24 15.43 -3.42
C ILE A 121 38.71 14.00 -3.27
N TRP A 122 38.20 13.67 -2.09
CA TRP A 122 37.61 12.36 -1.81
C TRP A 122 36.43 12.05 -2.72
N LEU A 123 35.54 13.02 -2.96
CA LEU A 123 34.37 12.86 -3.83
C LEU A 123 34.75 12.54 -5.27
N ARG A 124 35.79 13.18 -5.81
CA ARG A 124 36.28 12.88 -7.17
C ARG A 124 36.82 11.46 -7.26
N GLU A 125 37.54 11.01 -6.24
CA GLU A 125 38.07 9.64 -6.21
C GLU A 125 36.94 8.62 -6.05
N TYR A 126 36.02 8.86 -5.10
CA TYR A 126 34.83 8.04 -4.91
C TYR A 126 34.00 7.96 -6.19
N PHE A 127 33.80 9.09 -6.88
CA PHE A 127 33.09 9.15 -8.15
C PHE A 127 33.79 8.28 -9.20
N ARG A 128 35.10 8.42 -9.42
CA ARG A 128 35.84 7.65 -10.42
C ARG A 128 35.78 6.15 -10.18
N GLN A 129 35.91 5.73 -8.92
CA GLN A 129 35.97 4.30 -8.56
C GLN A 129 34.59 3.64 -8.51
N ASN A 130 33.57 4.34 -7.97
CA ASN A 130 32.30 3.72 -7.59
C ASN A 130 31.10 4.19 -8.42
N LEU A 131 31.10 5.45 -8.89
CA LEU A 131 29.93 6.01 -9.59
C LEU A 131 30.11 6.03 -11.11
N ARG A 132 31.26 6.46 -11.62
CA ARG A 132 31.55 6.62 -13.04
C ARG A 132 31.21 5.37 -13.89
N PRO A 133 31.45 4.12 -13.44
CA PRO A 133 31.05 2.93 -14.21
C PRO A 133 29.53 2.79 -14.46
N HIS A 134 28.72 3.52 -13.68
CA HIS A 134 27.26 3.49 -13.77
C HIS A 134 26.66 4.75 -14.41
N ILE A 135 27.48 5.76 -14.70
CA ILE A 135 27.04 7.04 -15.26
C ILE A 135 27.46 7.14 -16.71
N THR A 136 26.49 7.31 -17.59
CA THR A 136 26.72 7.56 -19.02
C THR A 136 25.85 8.73 -19.44
N PRO A 137 26.42 9.83 -19.96
CA PRO A 137 25.63 10.95 -20.46
C PRO A 137 24.77 10.55 -21.65
N ILE A 138 23.50 10.94 -21.62
CA ILE A 138 22.55 10.75 -22.71
C ILE A 138 22.32 12.11 -23.37
N LEU A 139 22.88 12.31 -24.56
CA LEU A 139 22.74 13.58 -25.28
C LEU A 139 21.31 13.74 -25.83
N ILE A 140 20.76 14.95 -25.70
CA ILE A 140 19.47 15.30 -26.27
C ILE A 140 19.72 15.94 -27.63
N LEU A 141 19.61 15.14 -28.68
CA LEU A 141 19.74 15.55 -30.08
C LEU A 141 18.35 15.72 -30.72
N PRO A 142 18.20 16.38 -31.88
CA PRO A 142 16.91 16.60 -32.54
C PRO A 142 16.11 15.31 -32.82
N GLU A 143 16.79 14.21 -33.13
CA GLU A 143 16.23 12.88 -33.37
C GLU A 143 16.01 12.03 -32.11
N THR A 144 16.54 12.44 -30.95
CA THR A 144 16.38 11.69 -29.70
C THR A 144 14.90 11.63 -29.30
N ASN A 145 14.36 10.43 -29.13
CA ASN A 145 13.04 10.20 -28.55
C ASN A 145 13.17 9.80 -27.07
N LEU A 146 12.92 10.76 -26.18
CA LEU A 146 13.02 10.54 -24.74
C LEU A 146 12.02 9.50 -24.23
N VAL A 147 10.85 9.34 -24.87
CA VAL A 147 9.81 8.41 -24.46
C VAL A 147 10.23 6.94 -24.64
N GLU A 148 11.20 6.64 -25.51
CA GLU A 148 11.59 5.24 -25.75
C GLU A 148 12.47 4.65 -24.64
N PHE A 149 13.37 5.46 -24.06
CA PHE A 149 14.39 4.93 -23.16
C PHE A 149 14.37 5.50 -21.74
N LEU A 150 13.69 6.63 -21.48
CA LEU A 150 13.60 7.15 -20.12
C LEU A 150 12.85 6.17 -19.22
N LYS A 151 13.52 5.73 -18.16
CA LYS A 151 12.93 4.81 -17.20
C LYS A 151 11.87 5.54 -16.39
N ASP A 152 10.73 4.88 -16.24
CA ASP A 152 9.70 5.35 -15.33
C ASP A 152 10.25 5.39 -13.90
N ASP A 153 9.91 6.44 -13.16
CA ASP A 153 10.20 6.58 -11.74
C ASP A 153 11.66 6.82 -11.34
N TYR A 154 12.57 6.98 -12.30
CA TYR A 154 13.95 7.36 -12.07
C TYR A 154 14.10 8.89 -11.99
N THR A 155 15.08 9.34 -11.22
CA THR A 155 15.52 10.73 -11.24
C THR A 155 16.61 10.89 -12.30
N TYR A 156 16.54 11.97 -13.06
CA TYR A 156 17.57 12.38 -14.00
C TYR A 156 18.07 13.78 -13.62
N LEU A 157 19.34 14.06 -13.91
CA LEU A 157 19.87 15.42 -13.98
C LEU A 157 19.91 15.83 -15.45
N ALA A 158 19.10 16.81 -15.82
CA ALA A 158 19.23 17.52 -17.08
C ALA A 158 20.40 18.51 -16.96
N VAL A 159 21.42 18.32 -17.77
CA VAL A 159 22.65 19.10 -17.81
C VAL A 159 22.59 20.05 -18.99
N GLU A 160 22.85 21.31 -18.70
CA GLU A 160 23.08 22.38 -19.67
C GLU A 160 24.58 22.51 -19.92
N ILE A 161 25.00 22.37 -21.18
CA ILE A 161 26.39 22.49 -21.62
C ILE A 161 26.48 23.76 -22.46
N ILE A 162 27.03 24.82 -21.87
CA ILE A 162 27.08 26.16 -22.48
C ILE A 162 28.44 26.38 -23.12
N ARG A 163 28.47 26.78 -24.39
CA ARG A 163 29.66 27.20 -25.12
C ARG A 163 29.35 28.41 -26.01
N GLY A 164 29.75 29.60 -25.58
CA GLY A 164 29.35 30.87 -26.18
C GLY A 164 27.82 31.01 -26.19
N GLU A 165 27.24 31.23 -27.36
CA GLU A 165 25.78 31.30 -27.55
C GLU A 165 25.13 29.92 -27.76
N LYS A 166 25.92 28.86 -27.90
CA LYS A 166 25.41 27.51 -28.12
C LYS A 166 25.18 26.79 -26.80
N THR A 167 23.98 26.24 -26.64
CA THR A 167 23.63 25.38 -25.51
C THR A 167 23.27 23.98 -26.00
N ASP A 168 24.01 22.99 -25.53
CA ASP A 168 23.68 21.57 -25.73
C ASP A 168 23.09 21.00 -24.42
N TYR A 169 22.23 19.98 -24.54
CA TYR A 169 21.58 19.34 -23.40
C TYR A 169 21.94 17.86 -23.29
N ALA A 170 22.13 17.38 -22.06
CA ALA A 170 22.35 15.97 -21.75
C ALA A 170 21.54 15.54 -20.52
N LEU A 171 21.24 14.25 -20.40
CA LEU A 171 20.66 13.65 -19.20
C LEU A 171 21.68 12.75 -18.51
N LEU A 172 21.73 12.82 -17.19
CA LEU A 172 22.43 11.85 -16.34
C LEU A 172 21.39 11.10 -15.51
N GLU A 173 21.33 9.78 -15.65
CA GLU A 173 20.50 8.93 -14.79
C GLU A 173 21.12 8.83 -13.38
N ILE A 174 20.31 8.99 -12.33
CA ILE A 174 20.76 8.73 -10.95
C ILE A 174 20.68 7.21 -10.67
N PRO A 175 21.80 6.51 -10.40
CA PRO A 175 21.84 5.05 -10.30
C PRO A 175 21.49 4.54 -8.89
N SER A 176 20.37 4.98 -8.32
CA SER A 176 19.91 4.59 -6.97
C SER A 176 19.60 3.09 -6.82
N ASP A 177 19.44 2.37 -7.93
CA ASP A 177 19.23 0.92 -7.99
C ASP A 177 20.53 0.12 -7.81
N LYS A 178 21.69 0.72 -8.12
CA LYS A 178 23.00 0.08 -8.10
C LYS A 178 23.87 0.56 -6.95
N VAL A 179 23.72 1.82 -6.55
CA VAL A 179 24.56 2.47 -5.53
C VAL A 179 23.67 3.08 -4.43
N PRO A 180 24.06 3.00 -3.15
CA PRO A 180 23.34 3.66 -2.07
C PRO A 180 23.18 5.16 -2.36
N ARG A 181 21.94 5.65 -2.28
CA ARG A 181 21.65 7.06 -2.57
C ARG A 181 22.29 8.04 -1.57
N PHE A 182 22.49 7.59 -0.34
CA PHE A 182 23.15 8.36 0.73
C PHE A 182 24.56 7.82 0.90
N VAL A 183 25.56 8.68 0.71
CA VAL A 183 26.98 8.34 0.86
C VAL A 183 27.54 9.10 2.06
N ASP A 184 28.17 8.37 2.97
CA ASP A 184 28.87 8.97 4.11
C ASP A 184 30.16 9.64 3.63
N LEU A 185 30.36 10.91 4.01
CA LEU A 185 31.58 11.65 3.74
C LEU A 185 32.62 11.37 4.82
N PRO A 186 33.93 11.46 4.48
CA PRO A 186 34.97 11.33 5.48
C PRO A 186 34.80 12.39 6.58
N PRO A 187 34.95 12.01 7.85
CA PRO A 187 34.69 12.90 8.97
C PRO A 187 35.74 14.02 9.01
N GLU A 188 35.26 15.26 9.12
CA GLU A 188 36.13 16.40 9.36
C GLU A 188 36.18 16.76 10.85
N ALA A 189 37.26 17.43 11.26
CA ALA A 189 37.35 17.94 12.62
C ALA A 189 36.19 18.95 12.88
N PRO A 190 35.44 18.80 14.00
CA PRO A 190 35.54 17.75 15.00
C PRO A 190 34.87 16.42 14.55
N HIS A 191 35.53 15.28 14.81
CA HIS A 191 35.11 13.91 14.45
C HIS A 191 33.74 13.45 14.98
N ARG A 192 33.02 14.32 15.70
CA ARG A 192 31.65 14.09 16.17
C ARG A 192 30.61 14.31 15.06
N ARG A 193 30.96 15.04 13.99
CA ARG A 193 30.06 15.31 12.87
C ARG A 193 29.90 14.06 12.02
N LYS A 194 28.65 13.66 11.78
CA LYS A 194 28.31 12.58 10.85
C LYS A 194 27.71 13.21 9.61
N THR A 195 28.52 13.29 8.56
CA THR A 195 28.18 14.02 7.34
C THR A 195 27.89 13.02 6.23
N MET A 196 26.77 13.22 5.53
CA MET A 196 26.36 12.44 4.37
C MET A 196 26.01 13.39 3.23
N ILE A 197 26.09 12.88 2.00
CA ILE A 197 25.73 13.58 0.77
C ILE A 197 24.90 12.65 -0.12
N LEU A 198 23.97 13.24 -0.88
CA LEU A 198 23.21 12.52 -1.90
C LEU A 198 24.10 12.29 -3.14
N ILE A 199 24.00 11.12 -3.76
CA ILE A 199 24.65 10.84 -5.07
C ILE A 199 24.27 11.88 -6.13
N ASP A 200 23.05 12.41 -6.10
CA ASP A 200 22.59 13.51 -6.95
C ASP A 200 23.57 14.71 -6.88
N ASN A 201 24.03 15.06 -5.67
CA ASN A 201 24.97 16.16 -5.46
C ASN A 201 26.41 15.77 -5.79
N ILE A 202 26.79 14.49 -5.64
CA ILE A 202 28.11 14.02 -6.09
C ILE A 202 28.23 14.19 -7.61
N LEU A 203 27.19 13.83 -8.37
CA LEU A 203 27.18 14.02 -9.82
C LEU A 203 27.22 15.50 -10.20
N ARG A 204 26.50 16.36 -9.48
CA ARG A 204 26.57 17.82 -9.67
C ARG A 204 27.98 18.37 -9.43
N TYR A 205 28.66 17.89 -8.40
CA TYR A 205 30.06 18.26 -8.13
C TYR A 205 31.01 17.78 -9.25
N CYS A 206 30.74 16.58 -9.79
CA CYS A 206 31.61 15.92 -10.76
C CYS A 206 31.18 16.14 -12.22
N LEU A 207 30.28 17.09 -12.53
CA LEU A 207 29.85 17.38 -13.91
C LEU A 207 31.05 17.64 -14.82
N ASP A 208 31.99 18.45 -14.33
CA ASP A 208 33.19 18.78 -15.06
C ASP A 208 34.02 17.51 -15.41
N ASP A 209 34.23 16.62 -14.43
CA ASP A 209 34.93 15.35 -14.65
C ASP A 209 34.18 14.38 -15.58
N ILE A 210 32.87 14.55 -15.75
CA ILE A 210 32.04 13.77 -16.68
C ILE A 210 32.20 14.27 -18.11
N PHE A 211 32.13 15.59 -18.34
CA PHE A 211 32.04 16.17 -19.69
C PHE A 211 33.37 16.63 -20.28
N ARG A 212 34.36 17.04 -19.45
CA ARG A 212 35.65 17.60 -19.92
C ARG A 212 36.45 16.70 -20.86
N GLY A 213 36.19 15.39 -20.84
CA GLY A 213 36.89 14.43 -21.68
C GLY A 213 36.47 14.47 -23.16
N PHE A 214 35.29 15.04 -23.47
CA PHE A 214 34.69 14.96 -24.81
C PHE A 214 33.97 16.25 -25.25
N PHE A 215 33.78 17.23 -24.36
CA PHE A 215 33.06 18.47 -24.63
C PHE A 215 33.88 19.67 -24.20
N ASP A 216 33.89 20.70 -25.05
CA ASP A 216 34.34 22.04 -24.69
C ASP A 216 33.14 22.86 -24.19
N PHE A 217 33.29 23.56 -23.07
CA PHE A 217 32.22 24.36 -22.45
C PHE A 217 32.80 25.49 -21.59
N ASP A 218 32.02 26.56 -21.47
CA ASP A 218 32.27 27.69 -20.57
C ASP A 218 31.61 27.45 -19.20
N ALA A 219 30.44 26.79 -19.20
CA ALA A 219 29.69 26.49 -18.00
C ALA A 219 28.88 25.19 -18.13
N LEU A 220 28.69 24.53 -16.98
CA LEU A 220 27.82 23.37 -16.83
C LEU A 220 26.80 23.65 -15.72
N ASN A 221 25.51 23.63 -16.07
CA ASN A 221 24.43 23.68 -15.09
C ASN A 221 23.72 22.33 -15.05
N ALA A 222 23.14 21.97 -13.90
CA ALA A 222 22.35 20.74 -13.79
C ALA A 222 21.06 21.00 -13.02
N TYR A 223 19.98 20.40 -13.51
CA TYR A 223 18.64 20.54 -12.98
C TYR A 223 18.02 19.17 -12.87
N SER A 224 17.48 18.83 -11.70
CA SER A 224 16.85 17.53 -11.53
C SER A 224 15.48 17.50 -12.21
N MET A 225 15.15 16.34 -12.79
CA MET A 225 13.83 16.05 -13.31
C MET A 225 13.42 14.60 -12.97
N LYS A 226 12.11 14.36 -12.96
CA LYS A 226 11.51 13.05 -12.83
C LYS A 226 10.29 12.97 -13.73
N MET A 227 10.16 11.85 -14.43
CA MET A 227 8.97 11.52 -15.20
C MET A 227 8.25 10.36 -14.53
N THR A 228 6.92 10.40 -14.57
CA THR A 228 6.05 9.31 -14.13
C THR A 228 5.10 8.95 -15.27
N ARG A 229 5.06 7.67 -15.61
CA ARG A 229 4.18 7.10 -16.63
C ARG A 229 2.93 6.48 -16.02
N ASP A 230 1.88 6.36 -16.83
CA ASP A 230 0.67 5.61 -16.47
C ASP A 230 1.03 4.14 -16.19
N ALA A 231 0.36 3.53 -15.22
CA ALA A 231 0.38 2.08 -15.07
C ALA A 231 -0.37 1.43 -16.25
N GLU A 232 0.11 0.28 -16.73
CA GLU A 232 -0.50 -0.41 -17.88
C GLU A 232 -2.02 -0.60 -17.74
N TYR A 233 -2.69 -0.50 -18.89
CA TYR A 233 -4.13 -0.38 -19.07
C TYR A 233 -4.88 -1.65 -18.63
N ASP A 234 -5.25 -1.74 -17.34
CA ASP A 234 -5.89 -2.97 -16.81
C ASP A 234 -7.05 -2.73 -15.81
N LEU A 235 -7.31 -1.48 -15.39
CA LEU A 235 -8.43 -1.16 -14.47
C LEU A 235 -9.75 -0.86 -15.16
N VAL A 236 -9.69 -0.17 -16.30
CA VAL A 236 -10.87 0.29 -17.02
C VAL A 236 -11.60 -0.91 -17.64
N THR A 237 -10.85 -1.94 -18.02
CA THR A 237 -11.36 -3.25 -18.45
C THR A 237 -12.17 -3.99 -17.39
N GLU A 238 -11.92 -3.77 -16.08
CA GLU A 238 -12.71 -4.42 -15.01
C GLU A 238 -14.14 -3.83 -14.89
N MET A 239 -14.37 -2.57 -15.26
CA MET A 239 -15.64 -1.87 -15.01
C MET A 239 -16.43 -1.44 -16.27
N GLU A 240 -15.77 -1.27 -17.42
CA GLU A 240 -16.37 -0.63 -18.61
C GLU A 240 -16.26 -1.51 -19.87
N SER A 241 -16.49 -2.83 -19.75
CA SER A 241 -16.37 -3.76 -20.88
C SER A 241 -17.27 -3.39 -22.07
N SER A 242 -18.51 -2.94 -21.83
CA SER A 242 -19.45 -2.55 -22.89
C SER A 242 -19.09 -1.23 -23.58
N LEU A 243 -18.48 -0.28 -22.86
CA LEU A 243 -18.05 1.00 -23.43
C LEU A 243 -16.85 0.78 -24.36
N LEU A 244 -15.95 -0.13 -23.97
CA LEU A 244 -14.69 -0.41 -24.67
C LEU A 244 -14.85 -1.09 -26.03
N GLU A 245 -15.85 -1.95 -26.17
CA GLU A 245 -16.18 -2.59 -27.45
C GLU A 245 -16.61 -1.56 -28.51
N LEU A 246 -17.22 -0.45 -28.07
CA LEU A 246 -17.76 0.60 -28.94
C LEU A 246 -16.77 1.74 -29.25
N MET A 247 -15.56 1.73 -28.67
CA MET A 247 -14.60 2.84 -28.80
C MET A 247 -13.80 2.81 -30.11
N SER A 248 -13.53 4.01 -30.64
CA SER A 248 -12.73 4.25 -31.85
C SER A 248 -11.25 3.82 -31.68
N SER A 249 -10.59 3.45 -32.78
CA SER A 249 -9.16 3.06 -32.79
C SER A 249 -8.22 4.20 -32.39
N SER A 250 -8.58 5.45 -32.71
CA SER A 250 -7.84 6.65 -32.32
C SER A 250 -7.88 6.91 -30.82
N LEU A 251 -9.01 6.64 -30.16
CA LEU A 251 -9.11 6.74 -28.70
C LEU A 251 -8.34 5.61 -28.01
N LYS A 252 -8.38 4.39 -28.54
CA LYS A 252 -7.55 3.26 -28.05
C LYS A 252 -6.05 3.59 -28.07
N GLN A 253 -5.57 4.29 -29.11
CA GLN A 253 -4.18 4.76 -29.21
C GLN A 253 -3.87 5.93 -28.24
N ARG A 254 -4.85 6.79 -27.93
CA ARG A 254 -4.69 7.86 -26.94
C ARG A 254 -4.65 7.35 -25.49
N LEU A 255 -5.28 6.20 -25.23
CA LEU A 255 -5.33 5.53 -23.92
C LEU A 255 -4.09 4.67 -23.62
N THR A 256 -3.23 4.42 -24.60
CA THR A 256 -2.01 3.61 -24.44
C THR A 256 -0.85 4.44 -23.87
N ALA A 257 -0.23 3.93 -22.79
CA ALA A 257 0.90 4.44 -22.01
C ALA A 257 1.53 5.78 -22.44
N LYS A 258 1.00 6.89 -21.92
CA LYS A 258 1.60 8.23 -22.03
C LYS A 258 2.24 8.65 -20.70
N PRO A 259 3.24 9.55 -20.70
CA PRO A 259 3.66 10.24 -19.47
C PRO A 259 2.43 10.92 -18.84
N VAL A 260 2.37 10.91 -17.51
CA VAL A 260 1.24 11.46 -16.74
C VAL A 260 1.69 12.64 -15.87
N ARG A 261 2.95 12.62 -15.43
CA ARG A 261 3.52 13.69 -14.62
C ARG A 261 4.98 13.90 -14.99
N PHE A 262 5.36 15.17 -15.11
CA PHE A 262 6.72 15.64 -15.26
C PHE A 262 7.03 16.64 -14.15
N VAL A 263 8.02 16.31 -13.33
CA VAL A 263 8.48 17.14 -12.23
C VAL A 263 9.90 17.61 -12.56
N TYR A 264 10.16 18.89 -12.39
CA TYR A 264 11.46 19.48 -12.68
C TYR A 264 11.88 20.49 -11.62
N GLN A 265 13.17 20.79 -11.53
CA GLN A 265 13.70 21.75 -10.57
C GLN A 265 13.24 23.18 -10.89
N ARG A 266 12.75 23.94 -9.90
CA ARG A 266 12.18 25.30 -10.09
C ARG A 266 13.04 26.30 -10.87
N ASP A 267 14.35 26.20 -10.80
CA ASP A 267 15.33 27.09 -11.46
C ASP A 267 15.80 26.57 -12.82
N MET A 268 15.18 25.50 -13.35
CA MET A 268 15.43 25.01 -14.71
C MET A 268 15.02 26.09 -15.72
N PRO A 269 15.91 26.48 -16.66
CA PRO A 269 15.60 27.48 -17.68
C PRO A 269 14.39 27.07 -18.53
N ASP A 270 13.51 28.02 -18.85
CA ASP A 270 12.28 27.77 -19.63
C ASP A 270 12.58 27.10 -20.97
N ALA A 271 13.66 27.48 -21.65
CA ALA A 271 14.10 26.86 -22.90
C ALA A 271 14.40 25.35 -22.75
N MET A 272 15.01 24.94 -21.63
CA MET A 272 15.24 23.53 -21.32
C MET A 272 13.93 22.81 -20.99
N VAL A 273 13.04 23.45 -20.24
CA VAL A 273 11.71 22.91 -19.91
C VAL A 273 10.93 22.66 -21.20
N GLU A 274 10.82 23.63 -22.09
CA GLU A 274 10.14 23.51 -23.38
C GLU A 274 10.72 22.40 -24.25
N CYS A 275 12.06 22.30 -24.30
CA CYS A 275 12.76 21.22 -25.00
C CYS A 275 12.33 19.84 -24.45
N LEU A 276 12.34 19.65 -23.13
CA LEU A 276 11.96 18.40 -22.49
C LEU A 276 10.46 18.09 -22.67
N LEU A 277 9.58 19.10 -22.58
CA LEU A 277 8.14 18.94 -22.80
C LEU A 277 7.84 18.44 -24.21
N HIS A 278 8.47 19.05 -25.22
CA HIS A 278 8.34 18.64 -26.61
C HIS A 278 8.87 17.21 -26.82
N LYS A 279 10.06 16.91 -26.28
CA LYS A 279 10.70 15.59 -26.40
C LYS A 279 9.97 14.46 -25.69
N LEU A 280 9.22 14.78 -24.63
CA LEU A 280 8.41 13.82 -23.87
C LEU A 280 6.98 13.69 -24.42
N GLY A 281 6.56 14.52 -25.37
CA GLY A 281 5.20 14.49 -25.91
C GLY A 281 4.13 14.81 -24.86
N ILE A 282 4.45 15.68 -23.90
CA ILE A 282 3.57 16.07 -22.81
C ILE A 282 2.45 16.98 -23.36
N SER A 283 1.21 16.61 -23.07
CA SER A 283 0.00 17.32 -23.51
C SER A 283 -0.56 18.24 -22.43
N SER A 284 -1.56 19.07 -22.76
CA SER A 284 -2.22 19.98 -21.79
C SER A 284 -2.90 19.28 -20.61
N TYR A 285 -3.17 17.98 -20.74
CA TYR A 285 -3.79 17.16 -19.71
C TYR A 285 -2.77 16.49 -18.78
N ASP A 286 -1.48 16.65 -19.05
CA ASP A 286 -0.39 16.10 -18.24
C ASP A 286 0.02 17.05 -17.13
N SER A 287 0.42 16.46 -16.00
CA SER A 287 0.77 17.24 -14.82
C SER A 287 2.24 17.69 -14.89
N VAL A 288 2.45 18.93 -15.28
CA VAL A 288 3.78 19.58 -15.25
C VAL A 288 3.93 20.37 -13.95
N ILE A 289 4.89 19.99 -13.10
CA ILE A 289 5.03 20.55 -11.76
C ILE A 289 6.48 21.04 -11.52
N PRO A 290 6.71 22.34 -11.30
CA PRO A 290 7.99 22.81 -10.78
C PRO A 290 8.12 22.43 -9.31
N GLY A 291 9.14 21.65 -8.98
CA GLY A 291 9.41 21.09 -7.66
C GLY A 291 10.78 21.46 -7.11
N GLY A 292 11.08 20.94 -5.92
CA GLY A 292 12.36 21.16 -5.24
C GLY A 292 13.58 20.58 -5.97
N ARG A 293 14.76 20.75 -5.36
CA ARG A 293 16.05 20.28 -5.92
C ARG A 293 16.17 18.77 -6.04
N TYR A 294 15.50 18.03 -5.17
CA TYR A 294 15.61 16.58 -5.10
C TYR A 294 14.26 15.96 -5.46
N HIS A 295 14.27 15.06 -6.43
CA HIS A 295 13.09 14.27 -6.79
C HIS A 295 13.26 12.83 -6.32
N ASN A 296 12.18 12.05 -6.35
CA ASN A 296 12.20 10.66 -5.91
C ASN A 296 12.49 10.47 -4.41
N PHE A 297 11.79 11.21 -3.55
CA PHE A 297 11.96 11.09 -2.10
C PHE A 297 11.63 9.68 -1.55
N LYS A 298 11.05 8.77 -2.33
CA LYS A 298 10.84 7.36 -1.94
C LYS A 298 12.09 6.67 -1.40
N ASP A 299 13.27 7.06 -1.86
CA ASP A 299 14.55 6.49 -1.37
C ASP A 299 14.79 6.81 0.12
N PHE A 300 14.16 7.85 0.66
CA PHE A 300 14.18 8.17 2.09
C PHE A 300 13.42 7.15 2.95
N ILE A 301 12.60 6.26 2.37
CA ILE A 301 12.06 5.10 3.11
C ILE A 301 13.21 4.26 3.69
N GLY A 302 14.30 4.15 2.94
CA GLY A 302 15.54 3.48 3.34
C GLY A 302 16.54 4.38 4.06
N PHE A 303 16.17 5.59 4.51
CA PHE A 303 17.11 6.54 5.09
C PHE A 303 17.91 5.89 6.25
N PRO A 304 19.25 5.96 6.21
CA PRO A 304 20.09 5.27 7.17
C PRO A 304 20.05 5.96 8.54
N ASN A 305 20.08 5.18 9.61
CA ASN A 305 20.32 5.73 10.94
C ASN A 305 21.81 5.70 11.24
N ILE A 306 22.49 6.82 11.01
CA ILE A 306 23.88 6.99 11.41
C ILE A 306 24.00 7.52 12.85
N GLY A 307 22.90 7.84 13.54
CA GLY A 307 22.92 8.45 14.88
C GLY A 307 22.83 7.45 16.03
N ARG A 308 22.16 7.84 17.11
CA ARG A 308 21.90 7.00 18.30
C ARG A 308 20.60 6.21 18.11
N ALA A 309 20.41 5.16 18.91
CA ALA A 309 19.23 4.30 18.83
C ALA A 309 17.89 5.02 19.14
N ASN A 310 17.92 6.13 19.87
CA ASN A 310 16.72 6.94 20.17
C ASN A 310 16.14 7.67 18.95
N LEU A 311 16.87 7.74 17.83
CA LEU A 311 16.40 8.38 16.61
C LEU A 311 15.53 7.46 15.74
N VAL A 312 15.39 6.18 16.11
CA VAL A 312 14.59 5.17 15.42
C VAL A 312 13.61 4.54 16.42
N ASN A 313 12.50 3.99 15.94
CA ASN A 313 11.58 3.27 16.82
C ASN A 313 12.26 2.07 17.45
N LYS A 314 12.01 1.85 18.76
CA LYS A 314 12.43 0.61 19.42
C LYS A 314 11.75 -0.57 18.71
N PRO A 315 12.49 -1.64 18.31
CA PRO A 315 11.87 -2.81 17.72
C PRO A 315 10.93 -3.45 18.73
N LEU A 316 9.71 -3.80 18.30
CA LEU A 316 8.81 -4.63 19.09
C LEU A 316 9.02 -6.09 18.63
N PRO A 317 9.59 -6.97 19.47
CA PRO A 317 9.81 -8.36 19.11
C PRO A 317 8.48 -9.03 18.80
N ARG A 318 8.42 -9.77 17.69
CA ARG A 318 7.21 -10.52 17.34
C ARG A 318 7.03 -11.70 18.27
N LEU A 319 5.81 -11.83 18.76
CA LEU A 319 5.42 -12.83 19.73
C LEU A 319 5.15 -14.16 19.02
N ARG A 320 5.60 -15.25 19.64
CA ARG A 320 5.17 -16.59 19.30
C ARG A 320 3.84 -16.81 20.01
N HIS A 321 2.83 -17.25 19.29
CA HIS A 321 1.61 -17.76 19.90
C HIS A 321 1.91 -19.07 20.65
N HIS A 322 1.92 -19.02 21.99
CA HIS A 322 2.41 -20.07 22.89
C HIS A 322 1.64 -21.38 22.72
N TRP A 323 0.35 -21.30 22.33
CA TRP A 323 -0.49 -22.47 22.04
C TRP A 323 0.16 -23.50 21.11
N PHE A 324 0.85 -23.06 20.05
CA PHE A 324 1.51 -24.00 19.11
C PHE A 324 2.62 -24.83 19.75
N SER A 325 3.19 -24.37 20.87
CA SER A 325 4.30 -25.04 21.56
C SER A 325 3.82 -26.17 22.48
N GLN A 326 2.52 -26.26 22.74
CA GLN A 326 1.93 -27.24 23.68
C GLN A 326 1.54 -28.56 23.01
N PHE A 327 1.66 -28.65 21.68
CA PHE A 327 1.23 -29.80 20.90
C PHE A 327 2.37 -30.39 20.08
N ARG A 328 2.20 -31.64 19.64
CA ARG A 328 3.20 -32.37 18.84
C ARG A 328 3.47 -31.70 17.49
N ASN A 329 2.44 -31.11 16.87
CA ASN A 329 2.52 -30.44 15.57
C ASN A 329 1.42 -29.36 15.46
N GLY A 330 1.50 -28.55 14.39
CA GLY A 330 0.55 -27.45 14.18
C GLY A 330 -0.90 -27.90 13.94
N PHE A 331 -1.10 -29.07 13.32
CA PHE A 331 -2.44 -29.61 13.07
C PHE A 331 -3.15 -29.97 14.37
N ASP A 332 -2.45 -30.60 15.32
CA ASP A 332 -3.00 -30.90 16.63
C ASP A 332 -3.44 -29.61 17.34
N ALA A 333 -2.62 -28.56 17.33
CA ALA A 333 -2.97 -27.28 17.94
C ALA A 333 -4.26 -26.67 17.34
N ILE A 334 -4.41 -26.71 16.02
CA ILE A 334 -5.57 -26.13 15.30
C ILE A 334 -6.83 -27.01 15.47
N ARG A 335 -6.65 -28.33 15.57
CA ARG A 335 -7.76 -29.27 15.79
C ARG A 335 -8.38 -29.13 17.17
N HIS A 336 -7.57 -28.81 18.19
CA HIS A 336 -8.08 -28.59 19.54
C HIS A 336 -8.84 -27.27 19.67
N ARG A 337 -8.41 -26.21 18.98
CA ARG A 337 -9.14 -24.95 18.89
C ARG A 337 -8.70 -24.13 17.70
N ASP A 338 -9.62 -23.31 17.21
CA ASP A 338 -9.32 -22.25 16.25
C ASP A 338 -8.25 -21.31 16.80
N VAL A 339 -7.35 -20.87 15.93
CA VAL A 339 -6.24 -19.99 16.28
C VAL A 339 -6.34 -18.71 15.46
N LEU A 340 -6.35 -17.57 16.15
CA LEU A 340 -6.29 -16.26 15.53
C LEU A 340 -4.95 -15.58 15.83
N LEU A 341 -4.15 -15.42 14.77
CA LEU A 341 -2.92 -14.63 14.81
C LEU A 341 -3.20 -13.22 14.32
N TYR A 342 -2.52 -12.25 14.93
CA TYR A 342 -2.57 -10.84 14.53
C TYR A 342 -1.17 -10.30 14.31
N TYR A 343 -0.82 -10.04 13.06
CA TYR A 343 0.47 -9.46 12.64
C TYR A 343 0.45 -7.94 12.78
N PRO A 344 1.61 -7.27 12.89
CA PRO A 344 2.95 -7.83 13.09
C PRO A 344 3.24 -8.19 14.56
N TYR A 345 2.24 -8.14 15.44
CA TYR A 345 2.37 -8.48 16.86
C TYR A 345 2.80 -9.93 17.05
N HIS A 346 2.17 -10.84 16.31
CA HIS A 346 2.58 -12.23 16.19
C HIS A 346 3.62 -12.43 15.08
N THR A 347 4.34 -13.53 15.15
CA THR A 347 5.21 -13.97 14.04
C THR A 347 4.43 -14.66 12.94
N PHE A 348 4.76 -14.33 11.68
CA PHE A 348 4.28 -15.03 10.49
C PHE A 348 4.87 -16.45 10.35
N GLU A 349 5.88 -16.76 11.17
CA GLU A 349 6.59 -18.03 11.14
C GLU A 349 5.69 -19.23 11.45
N HIS A 350 4.57 -19.05 12.16
CA HIS A 350 3.63 -20.15 12.44
C HIS A 350 2.92 -20.65 11.17
N VAL A 351 2.52 -19.76 10.27
CA VAL A 351 1.94 -20.13 8.97
C VAL A 351 2.98 -20.83 8.09
N LEU A 352 4.21 -20.30 8.07
CA LEU A 352 5.31 -20.89 7.31
C LEU A 352 5.67 -22.28 7.80
N GLU A 353 5.73 -22.47 9.13
CA GLU A 353 6.02 -23.76 9.73
C GLU A 353 4.88 -24.76 9.50
N LEU A 354 3.62 -24.34 9.53
CA LEU A 354 2.49 -25.21 9.20
C LEU A 354 2.54 -25.68 7.74
N LEU A 355 2.81 -24.79 6.79
CA LEU A 355 2.95 -25.15 5.37
C LEU A 355 4.18 -26.04 5.13
N ARG A 356 5.28 -25.79 5.85
CA ARG A 356 6.46 -26.65 5.84
C ARG A 356 6.11 -28.04 6.36
N GLN A 357 5.46 -28.17 7.51
CA GLN A 357 4.97 -29.45 8.05
C GLN A 357 4.06 -30.16 7.06
N ALA A 358 3.10 -29.43 6.47
CA ALA A 358 2.19 -29.97 5.47
C ALA A 358 2.90 -30.53 4.24
N SER A 359 4.08 -30.01 3.89
CA SER A 359 4.85 -30.47 2.73
C SER A 359 5.45 -31.86 2.88
N PHE A 360 5.69 -32.35 4.10
CA PHE A 360 6.34 -33.65 4.32
C PHE A 360 5.59 -34.59 5.28
N ASP A 361 4.56 -34.12 6.01
CA ASP A 361 3.73 -34.98 6.86
C ASP A 361 3.10 -36.11 6.01
N PRO A 362 3.39 -37.40 6.28
CA PRO A 362 2.86 -38.53 5.51
C PRO A 362 1.33 -38.57 5.47
N SER A 363 0.65 -38.06 6.51
CA SER A 363 -0.81 -38.03 6.58
C SER A 363 -1.43 -36.97 5.68
N VAL A 364 -0.67 -35.97 5.20
CA VAL A 364 -1.22 -34.91 4.34
C VAL A 364 -1.38 -35.41 2.91
N LEU A 365 -2.61 -35.32 2.40
CA LEU A 365 -3.03 -35.79 1.08
C LEU A 365 -2.94 -34.68 0.02
N SER A 366 -3.37 -33.47 0.36
CA SER A 366 -3.43 -32.36 -0.60
C SER A 366 -3.27 -31.00 0.05
N ILE A 367 -2.71 -30.04 -0.70
CA ILE A 367 -2.59 -28.64 -0.30
C ILE A 367 -3.13 -27.77 -1.44
N ARG A 368 -4.05 -26.86 -1.13
CA ARG A 368 -4.51 -25.80 -2.04
C ARG A 368 -4.13 -24.45 -1.44
N ILE A 369 -3.56 -23.56 -2.22
CA ILE A 369 -3.20 -22.20 -1.76
C ILE A 369 -3.37 -21.21 -2.90
N ASN A 370 -3.76 -19.97 -2.58
CA ASN A 370 -3.72 -18.89 -3.54
C ASN A 370 -2.64 -17.85 -3.18
N ILE A 371 -1.94 -17.37 -4.20
CA ILE A 371 -0.81 -16.47 -4.06
C ILE A 371 -1.02 -15.27 -4.96
N TYR A 372 -1.33 -14.14 -4.31
CA TYR A 372 -1.54 -12.86 -5.00
C TYR A 372 -0.21 -12.20 -5.41
N ARG A 373 0.81 -12.25 -4.53
CA ARG A 373 2.15 -11.69 -4.76
C ARG A 373 3.20 -12.60 -4.16
N VAL A 374 4.20 -12.99 -4.95
CA VAL A 374 5.28 -13.87 -4.50
C VAL A 374 6.52 -13.03 -4.17
N ALA A 375 7.09 -13.19 -2.98
CA ALA A 375 8.41 -12.63 -2.70
C ALA A 375 9.48 -13.32 -3.57
N LYS A 376 10.53 -12.59 -4.00
CA LYS A 376 11.63 -13.14 -4.83
C LYS A 376 12.20 -14.46 -4.33
N ASP A 377 12.21 -14.70 -3.01
CA ASP A 377 12.63 -15.94 -2.36
C ASP A 377 11.55 -16.51 -1.43
N SER A 378 10.35 -16.78 -1.97
CA SER A 378 9.21 -17.22 -1.15
C SER A 378 9.40 -18.62 -0.56
N ARG A 379 9.49 -18.73 0.77
CA ARG A 379 9.54 -20.03 1.48
C ARG A 379 8.28 -20.87 1.28
N ILE A 380 7.16 -20.22 0.98
CA ILE A 380 5.88 -20.88 0.69
C ILE A 380 5.97 -21.65 -0.63
N ILE A 381 6.52 -21.04 -1.69
CA ILE A 381 6.67 -21.70 -2.99
C ILE A 381 7.56 -22.94 -2.85
N ASN A 382 8.69 -22.82 -2.16
CA ASN A 382 9.58 -23.95 -1.91
C ASN A 382 8.85 -25.08 -1.14
N SER A 383 8.00 -24.74 -0.17
CA SER A 383 7.19 -25.73 0.55
C SER A 383 6.17 -26.42 -0.35
N MET A 384 5.57 -25.71 -1.31
CA MET A 384 4.65 -26.30 -2.29
C MET A 384 5.37 -27.24 -3.28
N ILE A 385 6.58 -26.87 -3.71
CA ILE A 385 7.45 -27.73 -4.53
C ILE A 385 7.79 -29.02 -3.78
N HIS A 386 8.25 -28.91 -2.52
CA HIS A 386 8.55 -30.09 -1.70
C HIS A 386 7.31 -30.97 -1.47
N ALA A 387 6.14 -30.37 -1.29
CA ALA A 387 4.88 -31.11 -1.14
C ALA A 387 4.57 -31.94 -2.39
N ALA A 388 4.76 -31.38 -3.60
CA ALA A 388 4.57 -32.10 -4.85
C ALA A 388 5.58 -33.24 -5.01
N HIS A 389 6.86 -33.02 -4.69
CA HIS A 389 7.88 -34.08 -4.70
C HIS A 389 7.59 -35.21 -3.71
N ASN A 390 6.97 -34.90 -2.57
CA ASN A 390 6.51 -35.88 -1.58
C ASN A 390 5.15 -36.53 -1.96
N GLY A 391 4.70 -36.41 -3.20
CA GLY A 391 3.51 -37.09 -3.73
C GLY A 391 2.17 -36.49 -3.31
N LYS A 392 2.15 -35.28 -2.74
CA LYS A 392 0.90 -34.61 -2.32
C LYS A 392 0.24 -33.98 -3.53
N LYS A 393 -1.09 -33.97 -3.56
CA LYS A 393 -1.82 -33.20 -4.59
C LYS A 393 -1.75 -31.71 -4.24
N VAL A 394 -0.91 -30.96 -4.95
CA VAL A 394 -0.73 -29.53 -4.72
C VAL A 394 -1.41 -28.72 -5.81
N THR A 395 -2.28 -27.80 -5.42
CA THR A 395 -2.89 -26.79 -6.31
C THR A 395 -2.47 -25.40 -5.85
N VAL A 396 -1.91 -24.62 -6.76
CA VAL A 396 -1.54 -23.22 -6.50
C VAL A 396 -2.27 -22.32 -7.47
N VAL A 397 -3.09 -21.42 -6.93
CA VAL A 397 -3.74 -20.35 -7.69
C VAL A 397 -2.81 -19.15 -7.71
N VAL A 398 -2.40 -18.69 -8.89
CA VAL A 398 -1.48 -17.55 -9.07
C VAL A 398 -2.19 -16.41 -9.79
N GLU A 399 -2.11 -15.21 -9.21
CA GLU A 399 -2.59 -13.99 -9.86
C GLU A 399 -1.50 -13.43 -10.79
N LEU A 400 -1.62 -13.64 -12.09
CA LEU A 400 -0.65 -13.09 -13.05
C LEU A 400 -0.79 -11.57 -13.22
N GLN A 401 -1.98 -11.01 -12.97
CA GLN A 401 -2.26 -9.59 -13.14
C GLN A 401 -1.98 -8.76 -11.87
N ALA A 402 -1.18 -9.30 -10.96
CA ALA A 402 -0.76 -8.58 -9.76
C ALA A 402 0.27 -7.52 -10.14
N ARG A 403 -0.14 -6.25 -10.03
CA ARG A 403 0.68 -5.12 -10.45
C ARG A 403 2.08 -5.12 -9.83
N PHE A 404 3.06 -4.88 -10.69
CA PHE A 404 4.49 -4.73 -10.41
C PHE A 404 5.22 -6.04 -10.06
N ASP A 405 4.54 -7.18 -10.09
CA ASP A 405 5.08 -8.51 -9.76
C ASP A 405 4.83 -9.55 -10.87
N GLU A 406 4.42 -9.11 -12.07
CA GLU A 406 3.97 -9.97 -13.17
C GLU A 406 5.08 -10.93 -13.64
N GLU A 407 6.28 -10.40 -13.93
CA GLU A 407 7.43 -11.21 -14.36
C GLU A 407 7.81 -12.27 -13.31
N ALA A 408 7.76 -11.89 -12.02
CA ALA A 408 8.06 -12.80 -10.92
C ALA A 408 7.02 -13.93 -10.83
N ASN A 409 5.73 -13.59 -10.97
CA ASN A 409 4.65 -14.57 -10.92
C ASN A 409 4.71 -15.55 -12.10
N ILE A 410 5.05 -15.07 -13.31
CA ILE A 410 5.26 -15.92 -14.49
C ILE A 410 6.42 -16.90 -14.26
N HIS A 411 7.55 -16.40 -13.76
CA HIS A 411 8.71 -17.25 -13.45
C HIS A 411 8.36 -18.35 -12.43
N TRP A 412 7.64 -17.99 -11.37
CA TRP A 412 7.23 -18.93 -10.34
C TRP A 412 6.21 -19.97 -10.83
N ALA A 413 5.28 -19.57 -11.69
CA ALA A 413 4.34 -20.50 -12.30
C ALA A 413 5.06 -21.61 -13.06
N LYS A 414 6.08 -21.27 -13.86
CA LYS A 414 6.89 -22.26 -14.58
C LYS A 414 7.56 -23.25 -13.62
N ARG A 415 8.23 -22.75 -12.58
CA ARG A 415 8.91 -23.60 -11.57
C ARG A 415 7.95 -24.54 -10.83
N LEU A 416 6.76 -24.05 -10.49
CA LEU A 416 5.73 -24.85 -9.84
C LEU A 416 5.25 -25.99 -10.75
N THR A 417 4.93 -25.69 -12.01
CA THR A 417 4.48 -26.69 -12.98
C THR A 417 5.53 -27.76 -13.23
N GLU A 418 6.80 -27.39 -13.38
CA GLU A 418 7.93 -28.33 -13.54
C GLU A 418 8.06 -29.28 -12.34
N ALA A 419 7.71 -28.84 -11.13
CA ALA A 419 7.74 -29.67 -9.93
C ALA A 419 6.51 -30.60 -9.76
N GLY A 420 5.53 -30.56 -10.68
CA GLY A 420 4.30 -31.35 -10.61
C GLY A 420 3.14 -30.69 -9.86
N VAL A 421 3.23 -29.38 -9.59
CA VAL A 421 2.14 -28.61 -8.98
C VAL A 421 1.09 -28.25 -10.03
N HIS A 422 -0.19 -28.41 -9.69
CA HIS A 422 -1.28 -27.92 -10.54
C HIS A 422 -1.46 -26.41 -10.37
N VAL A 423 -0.97 -25.64 -11.33
CA VAL A 423 -1.06 -24.18 -11.33
C VAL A 423 -2.35 -23.73 -12.02
N ILE A 424 -3.08 -22.82 -11.38
CA ILE A 424 -4.30 -22.21 -11.90
C ILE A 424 -4.09 -20.71 -11.98
N PHE A 425 -4.44 -20.12 -13.12
CA PHE A 425 -4.38 -18.68 -13.31
C PHE A 425 -5.75 -18.04 -13.11
N SER A 426 -5.76 -16.78 -12.66
CA SER A 426 -6.97 -15.95 -12.65
C SER A 426 -7.53 -15.78 -14.06
N VAL A 427 -8.85 -15.73 -14.16
CA VAL A 427 -9.55 -15.41 -15.42
C VAL A 427 -9.41 -13.91 -15.68
N PRO A 428 -9.18 -13.47 -16.93
CA PRO A 428 -9.14 -12.04 -17.27
C PRO A 428 -10.37 -11.29 -16.73
N GLY A 429 -10.14 -10.18 -16.04
CA GLY A 429 -11.20 -9.36 -15.44
C GLY A 429 -11.70 -9.81 -14.07
N LEU A 430 -11.22 -10.94 -13.51
CA LEU A 430 -11.60 -11.42 -12.18
C LEU A 430 -10.38 -11.72 -11.32
N LYS A 431 -9.91 -10.70 -10.58
CA LYS A 431 -8.70 -10.80 -9.74
C LYS A 431 -8.97 -11.52 -8.43
N ILE A 432 -8.01 -12.33 -8.00
CA ILE A 432 -8.11 -13.14 -6.78
C ILE A 432 -7.34 -12.47 -5.66
N HIS A 433 -8.08 -11.81 -4.76
CA HIS A 433 -7.51 -11.07 -3.63
C HIS A 433 -7.83 -11.71 -2.27
N ALA A 434 -8.55 -12.83 -2.21
CA ALA A 434 -8.62 -13.65 -1.00
C ALA A 434 -7.23 -14.18 -0.59
N LYS A 435 -7.04 -14.59 0.67
CA LYS A 435 -5.77 -15.20 1.14
C LYS A 435 -6.04 -16.47 1.93
N LEU A 436 -6.04 -17.56 1.20
CA LEU A 436 -6.54 -18.85 1.62
C LEU A 436 -5.48 -19.92 1.39
N PHE A 437 -5.40 -20.85 2.34
CA PHE A 437 -4.94 -22.19 2.01
C PHE A 437 -5.83 -23.23 2.67
N LEU A 438 -5.84 -24.42 2.09
CA LEU A 438 -6.59 -25.57 2.56
C LEU A 438 -5.69 -26.79 2.50
N ILE A 439 -5.49 -27.44 3.65
CA ILE A 439 -4.72 -28.67 3.78
C ILE A 439 -5.72 -29.79 4.09
N SER A 440 -5.69 -30.89 3.34
CA SER A 440 -6.45 -32.10 3.64
C SER A 440 -5.51 -33.19 4.14
N ARG A 441 -5.80 -33.73 5.31
CA ARG A 441 -4.96 -34.68 6.04
C ARG A 441 -5.78 -35.90 6.46
N LYS A 442 -5.23 -37.09 6.33
CA LYS A 442 -5.82 -38.34 6.82
C LYS A 442 -5.52 -38.50 8.30
N GLU A 443 -6.55 -38.52 9.13
CA GLU A 443 -6.45 -38.74 10.58
C GLU A 443 -7.36 -39.92 10.97
N GLY A 444 -6.73 -41.07 11.27
CA GLY A 444 -7.44 -42.34 11.33
C GLY A 444 -8.08 -42.67 9.98
N ASP A 445 -9.39 -42.91 9.98
CA ASP A 445 -10.16 -43.21 8.77
C ASP A 445 -10.76 -41.97 8.09
N ASN A 446 -10.68 -40.80 8.73
CA ASN A 446 -11.31 -39.57 8.26
C ASN A 446 -10.33 -38.65 7.52
N ILE A 447 -10.88 -37.86 6.59
CA ILE A 447 -10.15 -36.75 5.95
C ILE A 447 -10.54 -35.47 6.67
N VAL A 448 -9.62 -34.97 7.50
CA VAL A 448 -9.76 -33.69 8.20
C VAL A 448 -9.18 -32.58 7.34
N ARG A 449 -9.84 -31.42 7.33
CA ARG A 449 -9.39 -30.25 6.60
C ARG A 449 -8.96 -29.16 7.56
N TYR A 450 -7.87 -28.50 7.22
CA TYR A 450 -7.33 -27.34 7.94
C TYR A 450 -7.30 -26.16 6.99
N ALA A 451 -8.00 -25.09 7.33
CA ALA A 451 -8.10 -23.90 6.51
C ALA A 451 -7.38 -22.73 7.17
N HIS A 452 -6.81 -21.88 6.31
CA HIS A 452 -6.35 -20.55 6.66
C HIS A 452 -7.19 -19.52 5.93
N ILE A 453 -7.62 -18.48 6.63
CA ILE A 453 -8.21 -17.29 6.04
C ILE A 453 -7.48 -16.06 6.59
N GLY A 454 -6.85 -15.30 5.70
CA GLY A 454 -6.09 -14.10 6.03
C GLY A 454 -6.71 -12.84 5.48
N THR A 455 -6.55 -11.72 6.19
CA THR A 455 -6.91 -10.39 5.70
C THR A 455 -5.85 -9.81 4.75
N GLY A 456 -4.60 -10.28 4.89
CA GLY A 456 -3.43 -9.81 4.16
C GLY A 456 -2.69 -10.90 3.38
N ASN A 457 -1.83 -10.47 2.46
CA ASN A 457 -1.04 -11.32 1.56
C ASN A 457 -0.05 -12.24 2.31
N PHE A 458 0.24 -13.40 1.72
CA PHE A 458 1.30 -14.31 2.16
C PHE A 458 2.71 -13.75 1.82
N ASN A 459 3.08 -12.61 2.40
CA ASN A 459 4.37 -11.96 2.16
C ASN A 459 5.10 -11.66 3.47
N GLU A 460 6.27 -12.29 3.61
CA GLU A 460 7.09 -12.26 4.83
C GLU A 460 7.62 -10.87 5.19
N LYS A 461 7.76 -9.98 4.18
CA LYS A 461 8.18 -8.58 4.35
C LYS A 461 7.01 -7.70 4.77
N THR A 462 5.84 -7.86 4.14
CA THR A 462 4.66 -7.03 4.49
C THR A 462 4.09 -7.42 5.84
N ALA A 463 4.14 -8.70 6.25
CA ALA A 463 3.76 -9.15 7.60
C ALA A 463 4.60 -8.52 8.73
N ARG A 464 5.65 -7.76 8.39
CA ARG A 464 6.47 -6.97 9.33
C ARG A 464 5.95 -5.55 9.54
N LEU A 465 5.22 -5.04 8.56
CA LEU A 465 4.84 -3.65 8.42
C LEU A 465 3.32 -3.48 8.53
N TYR A 466 2.55 -4.48 8.13
CA TYR A 466 1.10 -4.42 7.96
C TYR A 466 0.43 -5.13 9.13
N THR A 467 -0.69 -4.59 9.61
CA THR A 467 -1.55 -5.29 10.56
C THR A 467 -2.49 -6.22 9.83
N ASP A 468 -2.46 -7.51 10.13
CA ASP A 468 -3.26 -8.50 9.42
C ASP A 468 -3.64 -9.66 10.32
N TYR A 469 -4.89 -10.12 10.20
CA TYR A 469 -5.34 -11.34 10.86
C TYR A 469 -5.06 -12.58 10.00
N SER A 470 -4.85 -13.69 10.70
CA SER A 470 -4.72 -15.02 10.13
C SER A 470 -5.48 -15.99 11.02
N LEU A 471 -6.65 -16.43 10.54
CA LEU A 471 -7.47 -17.45 11.17
C LEU A 471 -7.02 -18.81 10.66
N LEU A 472 -6.67 -19.71 11.58
CA LEU A 472 -6.39 -21.11 11.33
C LEU A 472 -7.47 -21.95 12.02
N THR A 473 -8.18 -22.77 11.25
CA THR A 473 -9.34 -23.52 11.74
C THR A 473 -9.42 -24.93 11.15
N ALA A 474 -9.94 -25.87 11.94
CA ALA A 474 -10.34 -27.20 11.51
C ALA A 474 -11.88 -27.38 11.50
N ASP A 475 -12.64 -26.30 11.73
CA ASP A 475 -14.10 -26.33 11.78
C ASP A 475 -14.67 -26.71 10.42
N GLU A 476 -15.47 -27.78 10.37
CA GLU A 476 -16.06 -28.29 9.13
C GLU A 476 -16.97 -27.29 8.43
N ARG A 477 -17.64 -26.40 9.18
CA ARG A 477 -18.51 -25.35 8.64
C ARG A 477 -17.71 -24.39 7.77
N ILE A 478 -16.52 -23.99 8.22
CA ILE A 478 -15.65 -23.06 7.49
C ILE A 478 -14.80 -23.79 6.45
N THR A 479 -14.19 -24.93 6.80
CA THR A 479 -13.26 -25.65 5.92
C THR A 479 -13.94 -26.20 4.66
N ASN A 480 -15.21 -26.61 4.76
CA ASN A 480 -16.00 -26.99 3.59
C ASN A 480 -16.29 -25.80 2.68
N GLU A 481 -16.47 -24.59 3.23
CA GLU A 481 -16.67 -23.38 2.43
C GLU A 481 -15.39 -22.89 1.77
N VAL A 482 -14.25 -22.95 2.45
CA VAL A 482 -12.95 -22.67 1.82
C VAL A 482 -12.69 -23.64 0.67
N ARG A 483 -13.06 -24.93 0.82
CA ARG A 483 -13.02 -25.91 -0.28
C ARG A 483 -13.92 -25.47 -1.45
N ARG A 484 -15.14 -25.01 -1.16
CA ARG A 484 -16.05 -24.46 -2.18
C ARG A 484 -15.45 -23.25 -2.90
N VAL A 485 -14.75 -22.36 -2.20
CA VAL A 485 -14.05 -21.21 -2.83
C VAL A 485 -12.99 -21.66 -3.83
N PHE A 486 -12.13 -22.63 -3.47
CA PHE A 486 -11.16 -23.16 -4.44
C PHE A 486 -11.82 -23.83 -5.65
N ASN A 487 -12.93 -24.55 -5.44
CA ASN A 487 -13.69 -25.13 -6.53
C ASN A 487 -14.36 -24.06 -7.42
N PHE A 488 -14.81 -22.96 -6.82
CA PHE A 488 -15.37 -21.81 -7.54
C PHE A 488 -14.29 -21.12 -8.39
N ILE A 489 -13.08 -20.97 -7.87
CA ILE A 489 -11.93 -20.46 -8.65
C ILE A 489 -11.60 -21.40 -9.82
N GLU A 490 -11.57 -22.71 -9.56
CA GLU A 490 -11.33 -23.74 -10.59
C GLU A 490 -12.43 -23.77 -11.67
N ASN A 491 -13.69 -23.55 -11.29
CA ASN A 491 -14.84 -23.63 -12.18
C ASN A 491 -15.94 -22.63 -11.77
N PRO A 492 -15.84 -21.37 -12.20
CA PRO A 492 -16.74 -20.30 -11.77
C PRO A 492 -18.16 -20.40 -12.34
N TYR A 493 -18.37 -21.22 -13.38
CA TYR A 493 -19.66 -21.38 -14.06
C TYR A 493 -20.66 -22.25 -13.29
N ARG A 494 -20.21 -22.96 -12.25
CA ARG A 494 -21.12 -23.76 -11.41
C ARG A 494 -21.76 -22.88 -10.34
N PRO A 495 -23.06 -23.05 -10.06
CA PRO A 495 -23.70 -22.34 -8.96
C PRO A 495 -23.07 -22.76 -7.63
N VAL A 496 -22.70 -21.79 -6.81
CA VAL A 496 -22.12 -22.00 -5.47
C VAL A 496 -22.84 -21.12 -4.46
N SER A 497 -23.06 -21.66 -3.26
CA SER A 497 -23.60 -20.94 -2.11
C SER A 497 -22.69 -21.04 -0.89
N PHE A 498 -22.73 -20.00 -0.06
CA PHE A 498 -21.92 -19.87 1.15
C PHE A 498 -22.79 -19.32 2.29
N HIS A 499 -22.64 -19.88 3.48
CA HIS A 499 -23.39 -19.57 4.70
C HIS A 499 -22.54 -18.81 5.71
N HIS A 500 -21.26 -19.16 5.87
CA HIS A 500 -20.36 -18.51 6.83
C HIS A 500 -19.34 -17.60 6.17
N LEU A 501 -19.02 -17.84 4.90
CA LEU A 501 -18.19 -16.96 4.10
C LEU A 501 -19.01 -15.92 3.34
N LEU A 502 -18.52 -14.68 3.36
CA LEU A 502 -18.82 -13.68 2.34
C LEU A 502 -17.79 -13.87 1.23
N VAL A 503 -18.25 -14.15 0.01
CA VAL A 503 -17.41 -14.38 -1.15
C VAL A 503 -17.83 -13.42 -2.24
N SER A 504 -16.94 -12.50 -2.59
CA SER A 504 -17.16 -11.62 -3.73
C SER A 504 -16.82 -12.36 -5.04
N PRO A 505 -17.50 -12.07 -6.15
CA PRO A 505 -18.72 -11.25 -6.26
C PRO A 505 -20.03 -12.01 -6.04
N GLN A 506 -19.97 -13.21 -5.44
CA GLN A 506 -21.08 -14.14 -5.38
C GLN A 506 -22.21 -13.72 -4.43
N ASN A 507 -21.89 -13.29 -3.20
CA ASN A 507 -22.91 -13.00 -2.18
C ASN A 507 -22.62 -11.76 -1.33
N SER A 508 -21.48 -11.10 -1.53
CA SER A 508 -21.01 -10.02 -0.63
C SER A 508 -22.00 -8.87 -0.54
N ARG A 509 -22.50 -8.34 -1.67
CA ARG A 509 -23.42 -7.19 -1.68
C ARG A 509 -24.72 -7.50 -0.94
N ASP A 510 -25.39 -8.58 -1.35
CA ASP A 510 -26.68 -8.97 -0.79
C ASP A 510 -26.60 -9.25 0.71
N ARG A 511 -25.58 -9.99 1.15
CA ARG A 511 -25.40 -10.31 2.57
C ARG A 511 -25.01 -9.10 3.41
N LEU A 512 -24.17 -8.20 2.90
CA LEU A 512 -23.85 -6.96 3.59
C LEU A 512 -25.09 -6.08 3.73
N TYR A 513 -25.91 -5.97 2.67
CA TYR A 513 -27.18 -5.24 2.73
C TYR A 513 -28.12 -5.85 3.76
N GLN A 514 -28.31 -7.17 3.74
CA GLN A 514 -29.16 -7.87 4.72
C GLN A 514 -28.72 -7.62 6.16
N MET A 515 -27.41 -7.64 6.44
CA MET A 515 -26.91 -7.38 7.80
C MET A 515 -27.12 -5.92 8.23
N ILE A 516 -26.95 -4.95 7.32
CA ILE A 516 -27.24 -3.54 7.61
C ILE A 516 -28.75 -3.33 7.81
N ASP A 517 -29.56 -3.92 6.94
CA ASP A 517 -31.02 -3.82 6.99
C ASP A 517 -31.60 -4.49 8.26
N GLN A 518 -30.94 -5.53 8.78
CA GLN A 518 -31.29 -6.13 10.07
C GLN A 518 -31.01 -5.18 11.24
N GLU A 519 -29.87 -4.46 11.25
CA GLU A 519 -29.62 -3.43 12.26
C GLU A 519 -30.64 -2.29 12.18
N ILE A 520 -31.05 -1.90 10.97
CA ILE A 520 -32.12 -0.92 10.76
C ILE A 520 -33.42 -1.40 11.40
N ALA A 521 -33.83 -2.64 11.13
CA ALA A 521 -35.04 -3.22 11.70
C ALA A 521 -34.98 -3.27 13.24
N ASN A 522 -33.82 -3.63 13.80
CA ASN A 522 -33.61 -3.64 15.25
C ASN A 522 -33.76 -2.24 15.86
N ALA A 523 -33.14 -1.21 15.25
CA ALA A 523 -33.24 0.17 15.71
C ALA A 523 -34.69 0.70 15.66
N GLN A 524 -35.41 0.42 14.58
CA GLN A 524 -36.82 0.79 14.42
C GLN A 524 -37.73 0.08 15.43
N ALA A 525 -37.36 -1.14 15.85
CA ALA A 525 -38.02 -1.87 16.92
C ALA A 525 -37.61 -1.40 18.34
N GLY A 526 -36.77 -0.37 18.46
CA GLY A 526 -36.29 0.14 19.75
C GLY A 526 -35.23 -0.73 20.42
N GLN A 527 -34.67 -1.70 19.71
CA GLN A 527 -33.56 -2.54 20.21
C GLN A 527 -32.22 -1.85 19.99
N GLU A 528 -31.19 -2.27 20.75
CA GLU A 528 -29.84 -1.78 20.50
C GLU A 528 -29.33 -2.28 19.14
N ALA A 529 -28.92 -1.34 18.30
CA ALA A 529 -28.40 -1.58 16.96
C ALA A 529 -27.12 -0.80 16.75
N LYS A 530 -26.07 -1.50 16.31
CA LYS A 530 -24.74 -0.92 16.16
C LYS A 530 -23.97 -1.62 15.04
N ILE A 531 -23.33 -0.80 14.19
CA ILE A 531 -22.41 -1.26 13.15
C ILE A 531 -21.03 -0.73 13.48
N THR A 532 -20.02 -1.60 13.49
CA THR A 532 -18.62 -1.19 13.66
C THR A 532 -17.77 -1.77 12.54
N LEU A 533 -17.13 -0.90 11.77
CA LEU A 533 -16.30 -1.30 10.63
C LEU A 533 -14.87 -0.81 10.82
N LYS A 534 -13.92 -1.69 10.56
CA LYS A 534 -12.52 -1.36 10.32
C LYS A 534 -12.19 -1.75 8.90
N ILE A 535 -11.84 -0.79 8.05
CA ILE A 535 -11.56 -1.00 6.63
C ILE A 535 -10.47 -0.04 6.15
N ASN A 536 -9.81 -0.38 5.05
CA ASN A 536 -8.83 0.53 4.46
C ASN A 536 -9.52 1.62 3.64
N ASN A 537 -10.59 1.28 2.94
CA ASN A 537 -11.34 2.20 2.08
C ASN A 537 -12.86 1.96 2.15
N LEU A 538 -13.63 3.05 2.16
CA LEU A 538 -15.09 3.09 2.07
C LEU A 538 -15.50 4.02 0.92
N VAL A 539 -15.89 3.45 -0.22
CA VAL A 539 -16.16 4.20 -1.46
C VAL A 539 -17.39 3.69 -2.21
N ASP A 540 -17.83 2.45 -1.99
CA ASP A 540 -18.99 1.89 -2.69
C ASP A 540 -20.26 2.69 -2.40
N LYS A 541 -20.89 3.23 -3.45
CA LYS A 541 -22.05 4.10 -3.33
C LYS A 541 -23.21 3.42 -2.60
N GLY A 542 -23.56 2.20 -3.01
CA GLY A 542 -24.70 1.48 -2.44
C GLY A 542 -24.52 1.12 -0.96
N LEU A 543 -23.30 0.73 -0.56
CA LEU A 543 -22.99 0.49 0.85
C LEU A 543 -22.97 1.79 1.67
N VAL A 544 -22.46 2.91 1.12
CA VAL A 544 -22.52 4.21 1.80
C VAL A 544 -23.96 4.68 1.99
N ASP A 545 -24.80 4.52 0.97
CA ASP A 545 -26.24 4.88 1.05
C ASP A 545 -26.97 4.04 2.10
N ARG A 546 -26.64 2.74 2.20
CA ARG A 546 -27.14 1.86 3.25
C ARG A 546 -26.69 2.29 4.65
N LEU A 547 -25.45 2.75 4.81
CA LEU A 547 -24.98 3.30 6.09
C LEU A 547 -25.69 4.61 6.46
N TYR A 548 -25.95 5.50 5.49
CA TYR A 548 -26.77 6.69 5.71
C TYR A 548 -28.20 6.32 6.12
N ALA A 549 -28.83 5.36 5.45
CA ALA A 549 -30.14 4.85 5.84
C ALA A 549 -30.14 4.27 7.26
N ALA A 550 -29.09 3.52 7.63
CA ALA A 550 -28.92 2.99 8.98
C ALA A 550 -28.79 4.09 10.04
N SER A 551 -27.99 5.11 9.78
CA SER A 551 -27.88 6.27 10.67
C SER A 551 -29.23 6.99 10.83
N GLY A 552 -29.95 7.23 9.72
CA GLY A 552 -31.27 7.86 9.74
C GLY A 552 -32.33 7.05 10.52
N ALA A 553 -32.17 5.73 10.60
CA ALA A 553 -33.02 4.84 11.40
C ALA A 553 -32.62 4.75 12.89
N GLY A 554 -31.54 5.42 13.32
CA GLY A 554 -31.06 5.42 14.70
C GLY A 554 -29.96 4.40 15.01
N VAL A 555 -29.43 3.68 14.02
CA VAL A 555 -28.31 2.75 14.21
C VAL A 555 -27.04 3.53 14.52
N LYS A 556 -26.29 3.13 15.57
CA LYS A 556 -24.99 3.74 15.90
C LYS A 556 -23.89 3.15 15.04
N ILE A 557 -23.15 3.97 14.31
CA ILE A 557 -22.13 3.49 13.35
C ILE A 557 -20.75 4.03 13.73
N ASN A 558 -19.80 3.13 13.98
CA ASN A 558 -18.39 3.47 14.23
C ASN A 558 -17.51 2.97 13.09
N LEU A 559 -16.80 3.88 12.44
CA LEU A 559 -15.96 3.59 11.28
C LEU A 559 -14.51 3.93 11.58
N LEU A 560 -13.63 2.96 11.40
CA LEU A 560 -12.18 3.13 11.37
C LEU A 560 -11.70 2.95 9.92
N VAL A 561 -11.59 4.06 9.20
CA VAL A 561 -11.21 4.08 7.77
C VAL A 561 -9.87 4.78 7.61
N ARG A 562 -8.81 4.01 7.39
CA ARG A 562 -7.46 4.61 7.33
C ARG A 562 -7.28 5.47 6.07
N GLY A 563 -7.78 5.00 4.92
CA GLY A 563 -7.49 5.50 3.58
C GLY A 563 -8.61 6.39 3.05
N MET A 564 -9.20 5.99 1.93
CA MET A 564 -10.28 6.72 1.26
C MET A 564 -11.61 6.48 1.96
N CYS A 565 -12.32 7.56 2.28
CA CYS A 565 -13.69 7.55 2.77
C CYS A 565 -14.50 8.56 1.94
N SER A 566 -15.46 8.08 1.13
CA SER A 566 -16.41 8.95 0.42
C SER A 566 -17.60 9.34 1.29
N LEU A 567 -17.90 8.57 2.33
CA LEU A 567 -18.92 8.87 3.32
C LEU A 567 -18.54 10.14 4.11
N ILE A 568 -19.52 11.02 4.31
CA ILE A 568 -19.41 12.24 5.11
C ILE A 568 -20.16 12.01 6.44
N PRO A 569 -19.47 12.00 7.59
CA PRO A 569 -20.13 11.90 8.89
C PRO A 569 -20.73 13.24 9.33
N GLU A 570 -21.60 13.19 10.33
CA GLU A 570 -22.17 14.37 11.01
C GLU A 570 -22.95 15.32 10.07
N LEU A 571 -23.55 14.80 8.99
CA LEU A 571 -24.52 15.53 8.17
C LEU A 571 -25.90 15.50 8.85
N PRO A 572 -26.51 16.66 9.14
CA PRO A 572 -27.81 16.74 9.78
C PRO A 572 -28.88 15.95 9.03
N GLY A 573 -29.55 15.02 9.72
CA GLY A 573 -30.62 14.17 9.19
C GLY A 573 -30.15 13.03 8.28
N ILE A 574 -28.84 12.85 8.09
CA ILE A 574 -28.27 11.86 7.17
C ILE A 574 -27.27 10.95 7.89
N SER A 575 -26.30 11.53 8.59
CA SER A 575 -25.19 10.79 9.22
C SER A 575 -24.90 11.22 10.66
N ASP A 576 -25.91 11.71 11.38
CA ASP A 576 -25.81 12.14 12.78
C ASP A 576 -25.26 11.05 13.72
N ASN A 577 -25.54 9.78 13.42
CA ASN A 577 -25.14 8.63 14.23
C ASN A 577 -23.86 7.94 13.71
N ILE A 578 -23.14 8.57 12.76
CA ILE A 578 -21.92 8.01 12.17
C ILE A 578 -20.69 8.75 12.68
N ARG A 579 -19.82 8.01 13.37
CA ARG A 579 -18.50 8.49 13.77
C ARG A 579 -17.42 7.85 12.91
N VAL A 580 -16.59 8.67 12.26
CA VAL A 580 -15.46 8.19 11.45
C VAL A 580 -14.14 8.68 12.02
N ILE A 581 -13.24 7.73 12.29
CA ILE A 581 -11.85 8.01 12.61
C ILE A 581 -10.92 7.30 11.64
N SER A 582 -9.68 7.73 11.63
CA SER A 582 -8.58 7.10 10.91
C SER A 582 -7.36 7.01 11.80
N LEU A 583 -6.69 5.88 11.74
CA LEU A 583 -5.47 5.64 12.49
C LEU A 583 -4.33 5.40 11.52
N LEU A 584 -3.29 6.21 11.68
CA LEU A 584 -2.03 6.10 10.95
C LEU A 584 -0.90 6.21 11.97
N ASP A 585 -0.04 5.21 12.00
CA ASP A 585 1.04 5.08 12.97
C ASP A 585 2.17 4.22 12.34
N ARG A 586 3.08 3.67 13.16
CA ARG A 586 4.22 2.85 12.75
C ARG A 586 3.83 1.69 11.85
N TYR A 587 2.81 0.94 12.22
CA TYR A 587 2.28 -0.15 11.41
C TYR A 587 1.20 0.37 10.47
N LEU A 588 1.18 -0.23 9.30
CA LEU A 588 0.24 0.03 8.26
C LEU A 588 -1.04 -0.76 8.58
N GLU A 589 -2.05 -0.08 9.14
CA GLU A 589 -3.35 -0.69 9.39
C GLU A 589 -3.85 -1.34 8.10
N HIS A 590 -4.10 -2.64 8.02
CA HIS A 590 -4.41 -3.30 6.74
C HIS A 590 -5.57 -4.30 6.84
N ASP A 591 -5.74 -4.93 8.00
CA ASP A 591 -6.85 -5.82 8.31
C ASP A 591 -8.21 -5.13 8.19
N ARG A 592 -9.21 -5.89 7.73
CA ARG A 592 -10.60 -5.45 7.71
C ARG A 592 -11.46 -6.31 8.62
N VAL A 593 -12.31 -5.65 9.39
CA VAL A 593 -13.24 -6.27 10.32
C VAL A 593 -14.62 -5.63 10.17
N TYR A 594 -15.66 -6.47 10.08
CA TYR A 594 -17.06 -6.02 10.10
C TYR A 594 -17.75 -6.57 11.35
N VAL A 595 -18.42 -5.70 12.10
CA VAL A 595 -19.15 -6.10 13.30
C VAL A 595 -20.57 -5.54 13.23
N PHE A 596 -21.54 -6.44 13.37
CA PHE A 596 -22.96 -6.14 13.49
C PHE A 596 -23.44 -6.59 14.86
N HIS A 597 -24.17 -5.73 15.58
CA HIS A 597 -24.63 -6.02 16.95
C HIS A 597 -25.65 -7.15 17.01
N ASN A 598 -26.53 -7.24 16.02
CA ASN A 598 -27.47 -8.33 15.78
C ASN A 598 -28.28 -8.70 17.04
N GLY A 599 -28.84 -7.70 17.72
CA GLY A 599 -29.65 -7.89 18.92
C GLY A 599 -28.89 -8.43 20.14
N GLY A 600 -27.56 -8.34 20.15
CA GLY A 600 -26.66 -8.80 21.22
C GLY A 600 -25.84 -10.04 20.85
N ASP A 601 -26.23 -10.79 19.82
CA ASP A 601 -25.42 -11.89 19.26
C ASP A 601 -24.52 -11.37 18.15
N HIS A 602 -23.42 -10.73 18.56
CA HIS A 602 -22.51 -10.02 17.66
C HIS A 602 -22.00 -10.91 16.52
N LYS A 603 -22.20 -10.47 15.27
CA LYS A 603 -21.58 -11.08 14.09
C LYS A 603 -20.29 -10.37 13.75
N VAL A 604 -19.16 -11.06 13.92
CA VAL A 604 -17.81 -10.54 13.67
C VAL A 604 -17.23 -11.22 12.43
N PHE A 605 -16.84 -10.44 11.43
CA PHE A 605 -16.21 -10.92 10.20
C PHE A 605 -14.79 -10.40 10.05
N LEU A 606 -13.87 -11.26 9.64
CA LEU A 606 -12.52 -10.87 9.19
C LEU A 606 -12.45 -10.95 7.67
N SER A 607 -12.03 -9.88 7.00
CA SER A 607 -12.18 -9.74 5.55
C SER A 607 -10.90 -9.35 4.81
N SER A 608 -10.75 -9.86 3.60
CA SER A 608 -9.77 -9.36 2.63
C SER A 608 -10.29 -8.14 1.84
N ALA A 609 -11.61 -7.89 1.84
CA ALA A 609 -12.27 -6.83 1.07
C ALA A 609 -12.36 -5.49 1.82
N ASP A 610 -12.13 -4.40 1.08
CA ASP A 610 -12.65 -3.08 1.44
C ASP A 610 -14.08 -2.91 0.94
N TRP A 611 -14.77 -1.87 1.40
CA TRP A 611 -16.09 -1.49 0.87
C TRP A 611 -15.91 -0.57 -0.33
N MET A 612 -15.34 -1.12 -1.40
CA MET A 612 -15.25 -0.50 -2.73
C MET A 612 -15.88 -1.42 -3.76
N THR A 613 -16.53 -0.86 -4.77
CA THR A 613 -17.26 -1.62 -5.80
C THR A 613 -16.43 -2.74 -6.42
N ARG A 614 -15.15 -2.48 -6.76
CA ARG A 614 -14.23 -3.52 -7.27
C ARG A 614 -14.02 -4.71 -6.34
N ASN A 615 -14.04 -4.50 -5.02
CA ASN A 615 -13.87 -5.57 -4.04
C ASN A 615 -15.17 -6.35 -3.81
N ILE A 616 -16.32 -5.71 -4.05
CA ILE A 616 -17.63 -6.34 -3.84
C ILE A 616 -18.08 -7.10 -5.10
N ASP A 617 -17.89 -6.52 -6.29
CA ASP A 617 -18.52 -7.03 -7.52
C ASP A 617 -17.53 -7.54 -8.60
N TYR A 618 -16.24 -7.22 -8.50
CA TYR A 618 -15.28 -7.49 -9.60
C TYR A 618 -14.04 -8.30 -9.18
N ARG A 619 -13.97 -8.76 -7.93
CA ARG A 619 -12.82 -9.50 -7.40
C ARG A 619 -13.28 -10.67 -6.54
N ILE A 620 -12.47 -11.72 -6.51
CA ILE A 620 -12.63 -12.81 -5.56
C ILE A 620 -11.99 -12.39 -4.24
N GLU A 621 -12.86 -12.01 -3.29
CA GLU A 621 -12.52 -11.66 -1.92
C GLU A 621 -13.23 -12.62 -0.97
N VAL A 622 -12.69 -12.81 0.23
CA VAL A 622 -13.33 -13.62 1.27
C VAL A 622 -13.37 -12.87 2.59
N ALA A 623 -14.54 -12.87 3.22
CA ALA A 623 -14.69 -12.60 4.65
C ALA A 623 -15.20 -13.85 5.36
N VAL A 624 -14.69 -14.11 6.57
CA VAL A 624 -15.09 -15.24 7.41
C VAL A 624 -15.77 -14.75 8.67
N GLU A 625 -16.92 -15.32 8.98
CA GLU A 625 -17.57 -15.18 10.29
C GLU A 625 -16.73 -15.89 11.36
N VAL A 626 -16.36 -15.18 12.42
CA VAL A 626 -15.63 -15.75 13.56
C VAL A 626 -16.63 -16.49 14.44
N LEU A 627 -16.61 -17.82 14.41
CA LEU A 627 -17.58 -18.66 15.12
C LEU A 627 -17.22 -18.91 16.59
N ASP A 628 -15.93 -18.95 16.94
CA ASP A 628 -15.45 -19.12 18.31
C ASP A 628 -15.63 -17.82 19.11
N ASP A 629 -16.43 -17.87 20.18
CA ASP A 629 -16.74 -16.73 21.05
C ASP A 629 -15.49 -16.07 21.66
N ARG A 630 -14.45 -16.84 21.99
CA ARG A 630 -13.20 -16.29 22.55
C ARG A 630 -12.46 -15.46 21.52
N LEU A 631 -12.48 -15.91 20.26
CA LEU A 631 -11.85 -15.19 19.17
C LEU A 631 -12.68 -13.97 18.78
N LYS A 632 -14.02 -14.06 18.81
CA LYS A 632 -14.91 -12.90 18.68
C LYS A 632 -14.58 -11.83 19.71
N GLU A 633 -14.54 -12.20 20.99
CA GLU A 633 -14.23 -11.29 22.09
C GLU A 633 -12.82 -10.67 21.94
N ARG A 634 -11.82 -11.45 21.54
CA ARG A 634 -10.47 -10.94 21.25
C ARG A 634 -10.48 -9.84 20.19
N VAL A 635 -11.22 -10.04 19.09
CA VAL A 635 -11.33 -9.04 18.01
C VAL A 635 -12.06 -7.78 18.50
N LEU A 636 -13.15 -7.94 19.28
CA LEU A 636 -13.89 -6.83 19.85
C LEU A 636 -13.02 -6.00 20.80
N ASN A 637 -12.26 -6.63 21.68
CA ASN A 637 -11.32 -5.97 22.58
C ASN A 637 -10.24 -5.17 21.81
N ILE A 638 -9.72 -5.73 20.71
CA ILE A 638 -8.77 -5.01 19.84
C ILE A 638 -9.43 -3.79 19.18
N LEU A 639 -10.67 -3.92 18.70
CA LEU A 639 -11.41 -2.79 18.14
C LEU A 639 -11.65 -1.70 19.19
N ASP A 640 -11.99 -2.06 20.43
CA ASP A 640 -12.15 -1.08 21.51
C ASP A 640 -10.84 -0.35 21.82
N ILE A 641 -9.70 -1.03 21.81
CA ILE A 641 -8.38 -0.39 21.90
C ILE A 641 -8.16 0.59 20.73
N LEU A 642 -8.50 0.20 19.50
CA LEU A 642 -8.36 1.06 18.32
C LEU A 642 -9.25 2.32 18.40
N PHE A 643 -10.51 2.18 18.79
CA PHE A 643 -11.45 3.31 18.91
C PHE A 643 -11.22 4.18 20.15
N SER A 644 -10.47 3.68 21.13
CA SER A 644 -10.04 4.43 22.32
C SER A 644 -8.72 5.19 22.13
N ASP A 645 -8.08 5.09 20.96
CA ASP A 645 -6.87 5.85 20.64
C ASP A 645 -7.09 7.36 20.78
N THR A 646 -6.13 8.02 21.43
CA THR A 646 -6.11 9.46 21.69
C THR A 646 -4.77 10.11 21.36
N VAL A 647 -3.94 9.42 20.56
CA VAL A 647 -2.60 9.87 20.17
C VAL A 647 -2.45 9.95 18.66
N LYS A 648 -2.89 8.91 17.95
CA LYS A 648 -2.72 8.73 16.49
C LYS A 648 -4.04 8.70 15.73
N ALA A 649 -5.18 8.61 16.40
CA ALA A 649 -6.48 8.74 15.75
C ALA A 649 -6.73 10.18 15.26
N ARG A 650 -7.17 10.31 14.02
CA ARG A 650 -7.68 11.55 13.40
C ARG A 650 -9.17 11.40 13.11
N VAL A 651 -9.91 12.50 13.19
CA VAL A 651 -11.29 12.60 12.73
C VAL A 651 -11.30 12.71 11.20
N VAL A 652 -12.24 12.02 10.56
CA VAL A 652 -12.56 12.23 9.15
C VAL A 652 -13.82 13.09 9.11
N ASP A 653 -13.75 14.27 8.50
CA ASP A 653 -14.86 15.23 8.38
C ASP A 653 -15.03 15.70 6.93
N LYS A 654 -16.14 16.42 6.67
CA LYS A 654 -16.48 16.97 5.34
C LYS A 654 -15.36 17.85 4.77
N GLU A 655 -14.65 18.56 5.64
CA GLU A 655 -13.57 19.50 5.31
C GLU A 655 -12.23 18.81 5.04
N LEU A 656 -12.12 17.50 5.31
CA LEU A 656 -10.87 16.74 5.22
C LEU A 656 -9.75 17.40 6.06
N SER A 657 -10.09 17.77 7.30
CA SER A 657 -9.24 18.57 8.19
C SER A 657 -8.10 17.78 8.83
N ASN A 658 -8.25 16.45 8.93
CA ASN A 658 -7.30 15.55 9.59
C ASN A 658 -6.96 15.96 11.03
N ARG A 659 -7.92 16.56 11.75
CA ARG A 659 -7.76 16.91 13.17
C ARG A 659 -7.55 15.66 14.00
N TYR A 660 -6.60 15.69 14.93
CA TYR A 660 -6.44 14.61 15.91
C TYR A 660 -7.65 14.51 16.84
N VAL A 661 -8.01 13.29 17.20
CA VAL A 661 -9.07 13.03 18.18
C VAL A 661 -8.64 13.61 19.53
N THR A 662 -9.48 14.45 20.12
CA THR A 662 -9.20 15.05 21.42
C THR A 662 -9.29 14.01 22.53
N ARG A 663 -8.27 13.98 23.40
CA ARG A 663 -8.24 13.05 24.53
C ARG A 663 -9.35 13.34 25.55
N GLY A 664 -9.58 14.60 25.87
CA GLY A 664 -10.41 15.00 27.02
C GLY A 664 -9.83 14.43 28.32
N ASN A 665 -10.70 13.95 29.22
CA ASN A 665 -10.34 13.29 30.48
C ASN A 665 -10.04 11.78 30.33
N ARG A 666 -10.03 11.26 29.10
CA ARG A 666 -9.75 9.84 28.84
C ARG A 666 -8.25 9.53 28.99
N ARG A 667 -7.93 8.25 29.17
CA ARG A 667 -6.54 7.77 29.22
C ARG A 667 -5.81 8.11 27.92
N LYS A 668 -4.50 8.39 28.02
CA LYS A 668 -3.64 8.51 26.84
C LYS A 668 -3.36 7.11 26.31
N VAL A 669 -3.92 6.80 25.15
CA VAL A 669 -3.83 5.47 24.52
C VAL A 669 -3.27 5.63 23.11
N ARG A 670 -2.20 4.88 22.81
CA ARG A 670 -1.69 4.67 21.45
C ARG A 670 -1.96 3.22 21.08
N ALA A 671 -2.91 2.99 20.18
CA ALA A 671 -3.52 1.68 19.98
C ALA A 671 -2.49 0.60 19.64
N GLN A 672 -1.56 0.86 18.72
CA GLN A 672 -0.57 -0.16 18.32
C GLN A 672 0.31 -0.63 19.49
N ASN A 673 0.63 0.25 20.44
CA ASN A 673 1.37 -0.17 21.64
C ASN A 673 0.47 -0.94 22.61
N ALA A 674 -0.75 -0.44 22.85
CA ALA A 674 -1.71 -1.10 23.73
C ALA A 674 -2.13 -2.49 23.22
N ILE A 675 -2.26 -2.66 21.90
CA ILE A 675 -2.50 -3.95 21.26
C ILE A 675 -1.31 -4.87 21.46
N TYR A 676 -0.07 -4.38 21.29
CA TYR A 676 1.12 -5.19 21.56
C TYR A 676 1.11 -5.71 23.00
N ASP A 677 0.81 -4.84 23.97
CA ASP A 677 0.74 -5.21 25.39
C ASP A 677 -0.41 -6.20 25.66
N TYR A 678 -1.58 -6.01 25.05
CA TYR A 678 -2.72 -6.92 25.12
C TYR A 678 -2.37 -8.31 24.59
N ILE A 679 -1.80 -8.40 23.38
CA ILE A 679 -1.37 -9.68 22.81
C ILE A 679 -0.26 -10.30 23.66
N LYS A 680 0.69 -9.50 24.16
CA LYS A 680 1.76 -10.00 25.03
C LYS A 680 1.23 -10.61 26.32
N ALA A 681 0.17 -10.04 26.91
CA ALA A 681 -0.51 -10.62 28.07
C ALA A 681 -1.12 -11.98 27.73
N LEU A 682 -1.78 -12.11 26.59
CA LEU A 682 -2.35 -13.39 26.13
C LEU A 682 -1.31 -14.50 25.94
N GLU A 683 -0.05 -14.14 25.68
CA GLU A 683 1.04 -15.10 25.47
C GLU A 683 1.87 -15.41 26.73
N GLN A 684 1.46 -14.94 27.91
CA GLN A 684 2.14 -15.29 29.16
C GLN A 684 1.76 -16.70 29.64
N PRO A 685 2.73 -17.50 30.13
CA PRO A 685 2.42 -18.82 30.69
C PRO A 685 1.63 -18.68 32.00
N GLY A 686 0.33 -19.03 32.00
CA GLY A 686 -0.47 -19.14 33.22
C GLY A 686 -1.85 -18.47 33.22
N GLU A 687 -2.20 -17.66 32.20
CA GLU A 687 -3.47 -16.88 32.19
C GLU A 687 -4.56 -17.40 31.24
N GLN A 688 -4.45 -18.61 30.69
CA GLN A 688 -5.51 -19.20 29.85
C GLN A 688 -6.00 -20.52 30.46
N ALA A 689 -6.98 -20.42 31.36
CA ALA A 689 -7.95 -21.47 31.66
C ALA A 689 -9.10 -21.41 30.64
#